data_AF-A0A7Y5J7P2-F1
#
_entry.id   AF-A0A7Y5J7P2-F1
#
_cell.length_a   1.000
_cell.length_b   1.000
_cell.length_c   1.000
_cell.angle_alpha   90.00
_cell.angle_beta   90.00
_cell.angle_gamma   90.00
#
_symmetry.space_group_name_H-M   'P 1'
#
loop_
_entity.id
_entity.type
_entity.pdbx_description
1 polymer ?
#
loop_
_entity_poly.entity_id
_entity_poly.type
_entity_poly.pdbx_seq_one_letter_code
_entity_poly.pdbx_strand_id
1 'polypeptide(L)'
;MRKNKMRVISLGILLVGIQLFLYGQDAWEKISGPVQKVIVGYDQIEQQTDVYAVFPEKREIHAYRSTPGDWIKIGGPGKDFVVGEMGQLYGLSEDSKSVWKYSGRGEQWTKIGDAAAGIYGGEDGLFAINPISKDLLKYDPVANRWNGIGGPGKMFAVGAKGHLYGLAPDGASVWKYDGTETKWTKIGGPAGKIYAGGNKLYATNPTTGEVFLYQGSPNNWKKIGQSGNVFSVDQQGNLYGLSPNKSQIWEYLVAEDKWIQIGGKVESIIAGAYRQVFSIALHSKTLWRRTDNPFATPAFGLKPALGVREVVTILWDPHRPDHPALRKVAIEKALFGPDPSVAGYFRENSGNKLEVRNAGILGWYNASKPAAHYWNDLDQEDLPEDRNKNGKLDAGEDLNRNGKLDGPDGVLQPDEDKNGNGQLDYDFNKDGWISGHVEKWHDAIGKADPSFNFKNYDFNHNGVLESEELVVLIVIPQNDPFGTQRAAAGREYPVNEALVVDGVRIPAIVEAYIGNPASVSLVAHELSHILFNAGDMYFNSFQPFAAGPYSLMDQSVYPHHLDPYHKLKLGWVRPRIITPSVLGSTEVIIDVETNNEVTVLYHPNRGNKEYFIIENRWKDGSYDKTLPSFGLAIWHVMENPAVFEHLPVPKNVDPKNWAEWQKQGWARNAIQMIRPVYGPPIDWALWSAND
;
A
#
# COMPACT_ATOMS: atom_id res chain seq x y z
N MET A 1 0.26 -33.09 -3.31
CA MET A 1 -0.97 -32.95 -2.50
C MET A 1 -0.62 -33.08 -1.02
N ARG A 2 -0.29 -31.97 -0.34
CA ARG A 2 -0.25 -31.90 1.12
C ARG A 2 -1.59 -31.30 1.56
N LYS A 3 -2.33 -32.02 2.41
CA LYS A 3 -3.57 -31.49 3.02
C LYS A 3 -3.17 -30.36 3.97
N ASN A 4 -3.45 -29.10 3.62
CA ASN A 4 -3.39 -27.99 4.55
C ASN A 4 -4.44 -28.22 5.65
N LYS A 5 -4.01 -28.71 6.82
CA LYS A 5 -4.84 -28.64 8.02
C LYS A 5 -4.78 -27.19 8.49
N MET A 6 -5.91 -26.49 8.37
CA MET A 6 -6.12 -25.14 8.89
C MET A 6 -5.86 -25.15 10.41
N ARG A 7 -4.96 -24.31 10.90
CA ARG A 7 -4.57 -24.24 12.32
C ARG A 7 -5.40 -23.16 13.01
N VAL A 8 -6.05 -23.52 14.12
CA VAL A 8 -7.08 -22.70 14.76
C VAL A 8 -6.87 -22.68 16.27
N ILE A 9 -6.92 -21.48 16.86
CA ILE A 9 -7.05 -21.28 18.32
C ILE A 9 -8.35 -20.54 18.59
N SER A 10 -9.05 -20.94 19.65
CA SER A 10 -10.31 -20.37 20.12
C SER A 10 -10.06 -19.44 21.31
N LEU A 11 -10.55 -18.20 21.28
CA LEU A 11 -10.43 -17.23 22.38
C LEU A 11 -11.81 -16.81 22.91
N GLY A 12 -11.98 -16.78 24.23
CA GLY A 12 -13.19 -16.27 24.90
C GLY A 12 -12.98 -14.86 25.47
N ILE A 13 -13.82 -13.89 25.08
CA ILE A 13 -13.72 -12.48 25.53
C ILE A 13 -14.97 -12.16 26.38
N LEU A 14 -14.78 -11.75 27.64
CA LEU A 14 -15.87 -11.45 28.57
C LEU A 14 -15.87 -9.95 28.94
N LEU A 15 -16.83 -9.17 28.44
CA LEU A 15 -17.10 -7.77 28.84
C LEU A 15 -18.58 -7.45 28.61
N VAL A 16 -19.18 -6.63 29.49
CA VAL A 16 -20.65 -6.46 29.61
C VAL A 16 -21.15 -5.24 28.84
N GLY A 17 -22.09 -5.43 27.89
CA GLY A 17 -23.09 -4.40 27.50
C GLY A 17 -23.40 -4.17 26.00
N ILE A 18 -24.59 -4.63 25.59
CA ILE A 18 -25.55 -4.17 24.53
C ILE A 18 -25.17 -4.24 23.01
N GLN A 19 -26.04 -4.93 22.24
CA GLN A 19 -25.99 -5.33 20.82
C GLN A 19 -26.25 -4.23 19.76
N LEU A 20 -25.55 -4.25 18.60
CA LEU A 20 -25.97 -4.87 17.31
C LEU A 20 -25.08 -4.48 16.10
N PHE A 21 -24.93 -5.43 15.16
CA PHE A 21 -24.32 -5.45 13.81
C PHE A 21 -22.83 -5.86 13.68
N LEU A 22 -22.68 -7.11 13.21
CA LEU A 22 -21.45 -7.81 12.80
C LEU A 22 -21.28 -7.72 11.27
N TYR A 23 -20.10 -7.28 10.82
CA TYR A 23 -19.11 -8.03 10.03
C TYR A 23 -18.12 -7.05 9.39
N GLY A 24 -16.93 -6.97 9.98
CA GLY A 24 -15.80 -6.20 9.47
C GLY A 24 -14.98 -7.01 8.47
N GLN A 25 -14.80 -6.42 7.30
CA GLN A 25 -13.70 -6.67 6.36
C GLN A 25 -13.28 -5.37 5.68
N ASP A 26 -14.19 -4.40 5.58
CA ASP A 26 -13.92 -3.00 5.22
C ASP A 26 -14.84 -2.10 6.04
N ALA A 27 -14.38 -0.91 6.39
CA ALA A 27 -15.23 0.07 7.08
C ALA A 27 -16.14 0.76 6.05
N TRP A 28 -17.38 1.05 6.44
CA TRP A 28 -18.34 1.78 5.61
C TRP A 28 -18.68 3.09 6.31
N GLU A 29 -18.49 4.20 5.62
CA GLU A 29 -18.82 5.54 6.10
C GLU A 29 -20.18 5.96 5.53
N LYS A 30 -21.04 6.52 6.39
CA LYS A 30 -22.30 7.12 5.96
C LYS A 30 -22.01 8.46 5.27
N ILE A 31 -22.39 8.59 4.01
CA ILE A 31 -22.23 9.84 3.24
C ILE A 31 -23.49 10.69 3.28
N SER A 32 -24.68 10.09 3.10
CA SER A 32 -25.95 10.84 3.02
C SER A 32 -27.16 9.91 3.12
N GLY A 33 -28.37 10.44 2.94
CA GLY A 33 -29.59 9.66 2.76
C GLY A 33 -30.85 10.35 3.26
N PRO A 34 -32.03 10.05 2.68
CA PRO A 34 -32.28 9.02 1.65
C PRO A 34 -31.88 9.46 0.22
N VAL A 35 -31.25 8.58 -0.56
CA VAL A 35 -30.91 8.79 -1.99
C VAL A 35 -31.56 7.73 -2.88
N GLN A 36 -31.98 8.12 -4.08
CA GLN A 36 -32.59 7.21 -5.05
C GLN A 36 -31.55 6.56 -5.98
N LYS A 37 -30.57 7.34 -6.42
CA LYS A 37 -29.51 6.90 -7.34
C LYS A 37 -28.21 7.61 -7.01
N VAL A 38 -27.09 6.95 -7.25
CA VAL A 38 -25.75 7.48 -7.13
C VAL A 38 -25.07 7.34 -8.48
N ILE A 39 -24.34 8.38 -8.87
CA ILE A 39 -23.52 8.42 -10.07
C ILE A 39 -22.12 8.79 -9.60
N VAL A 40 -21.12 8.03 -10.06
CA VAL A 40 -19.73 8.23 -9.66
C VAL A 40 -18.91 8.46 -10.92
N GLY A 41 -18.13 9.53 -10.91
CA GLY A 41 -17.17 9.89 -11.94
C GLY A 41 -15.77 10.04 -11.33
N TYR A 42 -14.80 10.30 -12.19
CA TYR A 42 -13.46 10.67 -11.75
C TYR A 42 -12.97 11.79 -12.64
N ASP A 43 -12.68 12.92 -12.02
CA ASP A 43 -12.02 14.03 -12.67
C ASP A 43 -10.54 13.69 -12.81
N GLN A 44 -10.10 13.48 -14.05
CA GLN A 44 -8.72 13.12 -14.38
C GLN A 44 -7.75 14.32 -14.23
N ILE A 45 -8.27 15.55 -14.22
CA ILE A 45 -7.48 16.78 -14.08
C ILE A 45 -7.24 17.04 -12.60
N GLU A 46 -8.30 17.02 -11.79
CA GLU A 46 -8.21 17.23 -10.33
C GLU A 46 -7.79 15.95 -9.57
N GLN A 47 -7.73 14.82 -10.27
CA GLN A 47 -7.44 13.49 -9.72
C GLN A 47 -8.37 13.09 -8.57
N GLN A 48 -9.63 13.50 -8.65
CA GLN A 48 -10.63 13.34 -7.60
C GLN A 48 -11.86 12.55 -8.07
N THR A 49 -12.42 11.74 -7.18
CA THR A 49 -13.75 11.14 -7.42
C THR A 49 -14.84 12.19 -7.29
N ASP A 50 -15.62 12.33 -8.35
CA ASP A 50 -16.88 13.04 -8.33
C ASP A 50 -18.02 12.12 -7.91
N VAL A 51 -18.78 12.53 -6.90
CA VAL A 51 -19.95 11.78 -6.44
C VAL A 51 -21.19 12.65 -6.59
N TYR A 52 -22.16 12.13 -7.33
CA TYR A 52 -23.46 12.75 -7.54
C TYR A 52 -24.57 11.85 -7.01
N ALA A 53 -25.63 12.44 -6.46
CA ALA A 53 -26.78 11.69 -5.97
C ALA A 53 -28.10 12.34 -6.41
N VAL A 54 -29.09 11.50 -6.70
CA VAL A 54 -30.47 11.91 -6.98
C VAL A 54 -31.31 11.71 -5.72
N PHE A 55 -31.93 12.78 -5.22
CA PHE A 55 -32.73 12.74 -3.99
C PHE A 55 -34.23 12.50 -4.28
N PRO A 56 -34.93 11.67 -3.49
CA PRO A 56 -36.24 11.13 -3.83
C PRO A 56 -37.41 12.13 -3.83
N GLU A 57 -37.37 13.20 -3.03
CA GLU A 57 -38.54 14.11 -2.90
C GLU A 57 -38.79 14.97 -4.16
N LYS A 58 -37.74 15.26 -4.94
CA LYS A 58 -37.82 16.14 -6.12
C LYS A 58 -37.08 15.62 -7.36
N ARG A 59 -36.45 14.44 -7.27
CA ARG A 59 -35.54 13.87 -8.29
C ARG A 59 -34.44 14.85 -8.72
N GLU A 60 -34.04 15.73 -7.82
CA GLU A 60 -32.96 16.69 -8.04
C GLU A 60 -31.62 15.96 -7.96
N ILE A 61 -30.68 16.36 -8.84
CA ILE A 61 -29.31 15.90 -8.79
C ILE A 61 -28.45 16.88 -7.99
N HIS A 62 -27.63 16.33 -7.11
CA HIS A 62 -26.73 17.08 -6.23
C HIS A 62 -25.31 16.54 -6.38
N ALA A 63 -24.32 17.42 -6.26
CA ALA A 63 -22.90 17.09 -6.20
C ALA A 63 -22.40 17.09 -4.75
N TYR A 64 -21.58 16.11 -4.41
CA TYR A 64 -20.98 15.95 -3.08
C TYR A 64 -19.78 16.90 -2.89
N ARG A 65 -19.68 17.59 -1.75
CA ARG A 65 -18.58 18.54 -1.44
C ARG A 65 -17.57 17.96 -0.44
N SER A 66 -17.21 16.70 -0.61
CA SER A 66 -16.19 15.96 0.16
C SER A 66 -16.51 15.67 1.64
N THR A 67 -17.46 16.38 2.26
CA THR A 67 -17.86 16.18 3.67
C THR A 67 -19.22 15.47 3.79
N PRO A 68 -19.38 14.44 4.65
CA PRO A 68 -20.66 13.74 4.81
C PRO A 68 -21.82 14.68 5.10
N GLY A 69 -22.92 14.50 4.36
CA GLY A 69 -24.10 15.37 4.43
C GLY A 69 -23.98 16.70 3.69
N ASP A 70 -22.80 17.07 3.18
CA ASP A 70 -22.60 18.30 2.42
C ASP A 70 -22.81 18.08 0.91
N TRP A 71 -23.92 18.61 0.41
CA TRP A 71 -24.36 18.48 -0.97
C TRP A 71 -24.76 19.84 -1.51
N ILE A 72 -24.42 20.08 -2.78
CA ILE A 72 -24.91 21.24 -3.51
C ILE A 72 -25.82 20.77 -4.64
N LYS A 73 -26.99 21.39 -4.74
CA LYS A 73 -27.90 21.14 -5.86
C LYS A 73 -27.22 21.60 -7.16
N ILE A 74 -27.23 20.73 -8.16
CA ILE A 74 -26.68 21.02 -9.49
C ILE A 74 -27.71 20.88 -10.60
N GLY A 75 -28.93 20.41 -10.31
CA GLY A 75 -29.98 20.34 -11.33
C GLY A 75 -31.29 19.72 -10.87
N GLY A 76 -32.32 19.93 -11.68
CA GLY A 76 -33.68 19.38 -11.52
C GLY A 76 -33.92 18.12 -12.36
N PRO A 77 -35.15 17.60 -12.38
CA PRO A 77 -35.40 16.19 -12.64
C PRO A 77 -34.90 15.71 -14.01
N GLY A 78 -34.08 14.67 -13.97
CA GLY A 78 -33.63 13.92 -15.14
C GLY A 78 -34.16 12.50 -15.08
N LYS A 79 -34.41 11.91 -16.25
CA LYS A 79 -34.74 10.48 -16.38
C LYS A 79 -33.52 9.63 -16.06
N ASP A 80 -32.35 10.07 -16.52
CA ASP A 80 -31.10 9.36 -16.30
C ASP A 80 -29.90 10.31 -16.29
N PHE A 81 -28.83 9.89 -15.62
CA PHE A 81 -27.56 10.60 -15.52
C PHE A 81 -26.40 9.60 -15.65
N VAL A 82 -25.39 9.98 -16.42
CA VAL A 82 -24.19 9.17 -16.67
C VAL A 82 -22.96 10.07 -16.70
N VAL A 83 -21.80 9.48 -16.41
CA VAL A 83 -20.50 10.12 -16.54
C VAL A 83 -19.81 9.58 -17.78
N GLY A 84 -19.27 10.46 -18.61
CA GLY A 84 -18.49 10.12 -19.80
C GLY A 84 -16.99 10.31 -19.60
N GLU A 85 -16.28 10.55 -20.71
CA GLU A 85 -14.84 10.84 -20.75
C GLU A 85 -14.46 11.99 -19.78
N MET A 86 -13.34 11.83 -19.07
CA MET A 86 -12.81 12.80 -18.09
C MET A 86 -13.78 13.19 -16.96
N GLY A 87 -14.68 12.29 -16.54
CA GLY A 87 -15.59 12.58 -15.41
C GLY A 87 -16.79 13.46 -15.79
N GLN A 88 -16.93 13.86 -17.06
CA GLN A 88 -17.98 14.76 -17.50
C GLN A 88 -19.38 14.18 -17.27
N LEU A 89 -20.18 14.90 -16.46
CA LEU A 89 -21.57 14.54 -16.16
C LEU A 89 -22.53 14.96 -17.30
N TYR A 90 -23.41 14.03 -17.66
CA TYR A 90 -24.49 14.23 -18.63
C TYR A 90 -25.84 13.77 -18.06
N GLY A 91 -26.93 14.36 -18.58
CA GLY A 91 -28.29 14.07 -18.15
C GLY A 91 -29.25 13.93 -19.33
N LEU A 92 -30.19 12.99 -19.21
CA LEU A 92 -31.36 12.87 -20.08
C LEU A 92 -32.55 13.51 -19.38
N SER A 93 -33.24 14.43 -20.05
CA SER A 93 -34.41 15.11 -19.48
C SER A 93 -35.49 14.10 -19.06
N GLU A 94 -36.27 14.44 -18.03
CA GLU A 94 -37.31 13.54 -17.49
C GLU A 94 -38.30 13.05 -18.56
N ASP A 95 -38.64 13.91 -19.52
CA ASP A 95 -39.51 13.60 -20.65
C ASP A 95 -38.82 12.87 -21.82
N SER A 96 -37.53 12.55 -21.69
CA SER A 96 -36.67 11.93 -22.72
C SER A 96 -36.51 12.73 -24.01
N LYS A 97 -36.82 14.03 -24.03
CA LYS A 97 -36.78 14.86 -25.24
C LYS A 97 -35.45 15.56 -25.49
N SER A 98 -34.51 15.51 -24.56
CA SER A 98 -33.24 16.23 -24.69
C SER A 98 -32.12 15.64 -23.84
N VAL A 99 -30.90 15.71 -24.38
CA VAL A 99 -29.65 15.33 -23.69
C VAL A 99 -28.85 16.58 -23.35
N TRP A 100 -28.34 16.64 -22.13
CA TRP A 100 -27.68 17.81 -21.54
C TRP A 100 -26.29 17.48 -21.00
N LYS A 101 -25.38 18.44 -21.10
CA LYS A 101 -24.03 18.42 -20.54
C LYS A 101 -23.95 19.37 -19.35
N TYR A 102 -23.48 18.90 -18.20
CA TYR A 102 -23.26 19.75 -17.03
C TYR A 102 -22.04 20.64 -17.23
N SER A 103 -22.10 21.89 -16.82
CA SER A 103 -20.99 22.84 -16.97
C SER A 103 -19.89 22.72 -15.91
N GLY A 104 -20.12 21.95 -14.85
CA GLY A 104 -19.24 21.91 -13.67
C GLY A 104 -19.59 22.96 -12.60
N ARG A 105 -20.48 23.93 -12.88
CA ARG A 105 -20.77 25.03 -11.96
C ARG A 105 -22.28 25.26 -11.73
N GLY A 106 -22.67 25.26 -10.46
CA GLY A 106 -24.04 25.60 -10.04
C GLY A 106 -25.08 24.70 -10.69
N GLU A 107 -26.20 25.28 -11.15
CA GLU A 107 -27.26 24.55 -11.88
C GLU A 107 -27.19 24.75 -13.40
N GLN A 108 -26.00 24.99 -13.96
CA GLN A 108 -25.82 25.35 -15.37
C GLN A 108 -25.59 24.11 -16.25
N TRP A 109 -26.47 23.91 -17.23
CA TRP A 109 -26.43 22.80 -18.21
C TRP A 109 -26.57 23.32 -19.63
N THR A 110 -25.89 22.68 -20.57
CA THR A 110 -25.97 22.99 -22.01
C THR A 110 -26.67 21.85 -22.75
N LYS A 111 -27.70 22.14 -23.55
CA LYS A 111 -28.36 21.14 -24.39
C LYS A 111 -27.39 20.71 -25.51
N ILE A 112 -27.15 19.41 -25.62
CA ILE A 112 -26.24 18.81 -26.61
C ILE A 112 -26.92 17.80 -27.55
N GLY A 113 -28.17 17.45 -27.29
CA GLY A 113 -28.92 16.51 -28.13
C GLY A 113 -30.43 16.61 -27.92
N ASP A 114 -31.17 16.05 -28.87
CA ASP A 114 -32.63 15.92 -28.83
C ASP A 114 -33.05 14.61 -28.15
N ALA A 115 -34.20 14.06 -28.53
CA ALA A 115 -34.81 12.93 -27.86
C ALA A 115 -33.94 11.67 -27.93
N ALA A 116 -33.84 10.97 -26.80
CA ALA A 116 -33.10 9.71 -26.67
C ALA A 116 -33.91 8.70 -25.83
N ALA A 117 -33.91 7.42 -26.21
CA ALA A 117 -34.55 6.40 -25.40
C ALA A 117 -33.81 6.14 -24.07
N GLY A 118 -32.48 6.29 -24.09
CA GLY A 118 -31.57 6.14 -22.96
C GLY A 118 -30.16 6.61 -23.34
N ILE A 119 -29.31 6.77 -22.34
CA ILE A 119 -27.92 7.22 -22.50
C ILE A 119 -26.96 6.26 -21.77
N TYR A 120 -25.73 6.16 -22.27
CA TYR A 120 -24.64 5.40 -21.65
C TYR A 120 -23.39 6.29 -21.60
N GLY A 121 -22.63 6.16 -20.53
CA GLY A 121 -21.39 6.89 -20.34
C GLY A 121 -20.30 5.97 -19.80
N GLY A 122 -19.07 6.29 -20.19
CA GLY A 122 -17.82 5.73 -19.67
C GLY A 122 -16.66 6.52 -20.27
N GLU A 123 -15.44 6.06 -20.03
CA GLU A 123 -14.24 6.74 -20.52
C GLU A 123 -14.15 6.80 -22.06
N ASP A 124 -14.82 5.89 -22.80
CA ASP A 124 -14.92 6.00 -24.27
C ASP A 124 -15.86 7.12 -24.76
N GLY A 125 -16.59 7.77 -23.86
CA GLY A 125 -17.43 8.93 -24.16
C GLY A 125 -18.92 8.75 -23.80
N LEU A 126 -19.75 9.59 -24.41
CA LEU A 126 -21.21 9.59 -24.24
C LEU A 126 -21.91 8.96 -25.44
N PHE A 127 -22.92 8.14 -25.15
CA PHE A 127 -23.73 7.46 -26.14
C PHE A 127 -25.22 7.64 -25.86
N ALA A 128 -26.02 7.62 -26.91
CA ALA A 128 -27.48 7.71 -26.83
C ALA A 128 -28.15 6.70 -27.76
N ILE A 129 -29.31 6.19 -27.34
CA ILE A 129 -30.15 5.34 -28.18
C ILE A 129 -31.17 6.22 -28.91
N ASN A 130 -31.21 6.13 -30.24
CA ASN A 130 -32.25 6.78 -31.03
C ASN A 130 -33.64 6.26 -30.60
N PRO A 131 -34.59 7.13 -30.25
CA PRO A 131 -35.87 6.70 -29.68
C PRO A 131 -36.75 5.95 -30.67
N ILE A 132 -36.55 6.16 -31.98
CA ILE A 132 -37.33 5.56 -33.07
C ILE A 132 -36.60 4.33 -33.62
N SER A 133 -35.42 4.51 -34.22
CA SER A 133 -34.70 3.42 -34.88
C SER A 133 -34.04 2.44 -33.92
N LYS A 134 -33.83 2.86 -32.66
CA LYS A 134 -33.07 2.14 -31.63
C LYS A 134 -31.57 2.00 -31.91
N ASP A 135 -31.06 2.68 -32.94
CA ASP A 135 -29.63 2.73 -33.25
C ASP A 135 -28.82 3.43 -32.14
N LEU A 136 -27.55 3.04 -32.02
CA LEU A 136 -26.60 3.63 -31.09
C LEU A 136 -25.89 4.82 -31.74
N LEU A 137 -25.90 5.95 -31.04
CA LEU A 137 -25.24 7.18 -31.44
C LEU A 137 -24.08 7.48 -30.47
N LYS A 138 -22.92 7.89 -30.98
CA LYS A 138 -21.78 8.43 -30.20
C LYS A 138 -21.75 9.95 -30.30
N TYR A 139 -21.63 10.64 -29.17
CA TYR A 139 -21.48 12.09 -29.13
C TYR A 139 -20.04 12.49 -29.44
N ASP A 140 -19.87 13.41 -30.38
CA ASP A 140 -18.61 14.06 -30.71
C ASP A 140 -18.58 15.45 -30.04
N PRO A 141 -17.82 15.63 -28.94
CA PRO A 141 -17.81 16.88 -28.20
C PRO A 141 -17.10 18.02 -28.93
N VAL A 142 -16.23 17.71 -29.90
CA VAL A 142 -15.47 18.72 -30.66
C VAL A 142 -16.35 19.32 -31.76
N ALA A 143 -17.03 18.46 -32.52
CA ALA A 143 -17.94 18.91 -33.58
C ALA A 143 -19.37 19.19 -33.09
N ASN A 144 -19.66 18.93 -31.81
CA ASN A 144 -20.98 19.07 -31.18
C ASN A 144 -22.09 18.37 -32.00
N ARG A 145 -21.86 17.10 -32.36
CA ARG A 145 -22.79 16.31 -33.17
C ARG A 145 -22.88 14.86 -32.71
N TRP A 146 -23.94 14.18 -33.13
CA TRP A 146 -24.15 12.76 -32.87
C TRP A 146 -23.89 11.94 -34.13
N ASN A 147 -23.05 10.92 -34.02
CA ASN A 147 -22.71 10.03 -35.12
C ASN A 147 -23.33 8.65 -34.88
N GLY A 148 -24.02 8.09 -35.87
CA GLY A 148 -24.51 6.71 -35.79
C GLY A 148 -23.36 5.72 -35.90
N ILE A 149 -23.24 4.83 -34.92
CA ILE A 149 -22.12 3.88 -34.83
C ILE A 149 -22.55 2.42 -34.76
N GLY A 150 -23.85 2.12 -34.72
CA GLY A 150 -24.33 0.76 -34.65
C GLY A 150 -25.85 0.66 -34.59
N GLY A 151 -26.35 -0.54 -34.86
CA GLY A 151 -27.77 -0.84 -34.81
C GLY A 151 -28.32 -1.07 -33.39
N PRO A 152 -29.56 -1.56 -33.28
CA PRO A 152 -30.22 -1.82 -32.01
C PRO A 152 -29.48 -2.87 -31.16
N GLY A 153 -29.45 -2.64 -29.85
CA GLY A 153 -28.94 -3.57 -28.86
C GLY A 153 -29.90 -3.73 -27.69
N LYS A 154 -29.86 -4.91 -27.03
CA LYS A 154 -30.56 -5.15 -25.77
C LYS A 154 -29.98 -4.29 -24.65
N MET A 155 -28.65 -4.12 -24.64
CA MET A 155 -27.93 -3.20 -23.78
C MET A 155 -26.52 -2.94 -24.32
N PHE A 156 -25.93 -1.85 -23.86
CA PHE A 156 -24.54 -1.49 -24.14
C PHE A 156 -23.77 -1.33 -22.81
N ALA A 157 -22.44 -1.53 -22.87
CA ALA A 157 -21.54 -1.31 -21.76
C ALA A 157 -20.30 -0.56 -22.25
N VAL A 158 -19.90 0.48 -21.51
CA VAL A 158 -18.83 1.41 -21.88
C VAL A 158 -17.73 1.31 -20.82
N GLY A 159 -16.52 0.94 -21.23
CA GLY A 159 -15.32 0.95 -20.39
C GLY A 159 -14.39 2.11 -20.73
N ALA A 160 -13.08 1.84 -20.67
CA ALA A 160 -11.99 2.70 -21.14
C ALA A 160 -12.15 3.09 -22.62
N LYS A 161 -11.37 4.08 -23.05
CA LYS A 161 -11.28 4.46 -24.47
C LYS A 161 -11.00 3.24 -25.36
N GLY A 162 -11.84 3.01 -26.37
CA GLY A 162 -11.80 1.84 -27.25
C GLY A 162 -12.48 0.57 -26.72
N HIS A 163 -13.16 0.64 -25.56
CA HIS A 163 -13.83 -0.48 -24.91
C HIS A 163 -15.36 -0.28 -24.84
N LEU A 164 -15.99 -0.22 -26.01
CA LEU A 164 -17.45 -0.21 -26.15
C LEU A 164 -17.97 -1.59 -26.57
N TYR A 165 -19.01 -2.07 -25.87
CA TYR A 165 -19.58 -3.39 -26.08
C TYR A 165 -21.10 -3.34 -26.19
N GLY A 166 -21.66 -4.24 -27.00
CA GLY A 166 -23.10 -4.37 -27.24
C GLY A 166 -23.58 -5.80 -27.07
N LEU A 167 -24.75 -5.96 -26.46
CA LEU A 167 -25.50 -7.21 -26.44
C LEU A 167 -26.61 -7.13 -27.49
N ALA A 168 -26.65 -8.10 -28.41
CA ALA A 168 -27.67 -8.15 -29.46
C ALA A 168 -29.09 -8.13 -28.89
N PRO A 169 -30.11 -7.63 -29.63
CA PRO A 169 -31.48 -7.48 -29.13
C PRO A 169 -32.10 -8.76 -28.55
N ASP A 170 -31.76 -9.92 -29.11
CA ASP A 170 -32.20 -11.24 -28.68
C ASP A 170 -31.35 -11.82 -27.51
N GLY A 171 -30.23 -11.18 -27.17
CA GLY A 171 -29.26 -11.67 -26.19
C GLY A 171 -28.36 -12.81 -26.67
N ALA A 172 -28.44 -13.20 -27.94
CA ALA A 172 -27.74 -14.35 -28.49
C ALA A 172 -26.25 -14.11 -28.73
N SER A 173 -25.82 -12.85 -28.82
CA SER A 173 -24.43 -12.50 -29.14
C SER A 173 -23.94 -11.20 -28.48
N VAL A 174 -22.66 -11.22 -28.10
CA VAL A 174 -21.92 -10.06 -27.55
C VAL A 174 -20.93 -9.56 -28.60
N TRP A 175 -20.87 -8.24 -28.77
CA TRP A 175 -20.09 -7.56 -29.80
C TRP A 175 -19.20 -6.48 -29.18
N LYS A 176 -18.01 -6.26 -29.76
CA LYS A 176 -17.11 -5.14 -29.46
C LYS A 176 -17.13 -4.17 -30.64
N TYR A 177 -17.23 -2.87 -30.36
CA TYR A 177 -17.10 -1.84 -31.39
C TYR A 177 -15.64 -1.69 -31.80
N ASP A 178 -15.38 -1.60 -33.11
CA ASP A 178 -14.01 -1.54 -33.64
C ASP A 178 -13.43 -0.11 -33.64
N GLY A 179 -14.20 0.88 -33.17
CA GLY A 179 -13.76 2.27 -33.05
C GLY A 179 -14.02 3.13 -34.30
N THR A 180 -14.53 2.55 -35.39
CA THR A 180 -14.75 3.26 -36.66
C THR A 180 -16.11 2.93 -37.27
N GLU A 181 -16.78 3.97 -37.77
CA GLU A 181 -18.05 3.88 -38.52
C GLU A 181 -19.09 3.02 -37.78
N THR A 182 -19.60 1.97 -38.43
CA THR A 182 -20.58 1.03 -37.89
C THR A 182 -20.00 -0.38 -37.77
N LYS A 183 -18.68 -0.51 -37.58
CA LYS A 183 -17.99 -1.81 -37.55
C LYS A 183 -17.93 -2.39 -36.14
N TRP A 184 -18.37 -3.64 -36.03
CA TRP A 184 -18.43 -4.40 -34.78
C TRP A 184 -17.92 -5.83 -34.99
N THR A 185 -17.12 -6.31 -34.05
CA THR A 185 -16.62 -7.68 -34.02
C THR A 185 -17.43 -8.51 -33.02
N LYS A 186 -17.94 -9.68 -33.44
CA LYS A 186 -18.59 -10.62 -32.54
C LYS A 186 -17.54 -11.27 -31.63
N ILE A 187 -17.74 -11.18 -30.32
CA ILE A 187 -16.78 -11.66 -29.32
C ILE A 187 -17.32 -12.80 -28.43
N GLY A 188 -18.61 -13.13 -28.51
CA GLY A 188 -19.18 -14.27 -27.79
C GLY A 188 -20.70 -14.28 -27.75
N GLY A 189 -21.24 -14.93 -26.72
CA GLY A 189 -22.68 -15.10 -26.46
C GLY A 189 -23.11 -16.57 -26.39
N PRO A 190 -24.32 -16.86 -25.89
CA PRO A 190 -25.35 -15.92 -25.42
C PRO A 190 -25.03 -15.31 -24.05
N ALA A 191 -25.59 -14.14 -23.74
CA ALA A 191 -25.40 -13.45 -22.46
C ALA A 191 -26.71 -12.85 -21.92
N GLY A 192 -26.86 -12.83 -20.60
CA GLY A 192 -27.97 -12.19 -19.90
C GLY A 192 -27.79 -10.68 -19.79
N LYS A 193 -26.65 -10.26 -19.25
CA LYS A 193 -26.21 -8.86 -19.10
C LYS A 193 -24.71 -8.74 -19.37
N ILE A 194 -24.26 -7.54 -19.75
CA ILE A 194 -22.84 -7.20 -19.92
C ILE A 194 -22.46 -6.00 -19.03
N TYR A 195 -21.22 -5.98 -18.54
CA TYR A 195 -20.69 -4.92 -17.69
C TYR A 195 -19.25 -4.62 -18.10
N ALA A 196 -18.91 -3.35 -18.26
CA ALA A 196 -17.58 -2.92 -18.67
C ALA A 196 -17.08 -1.80 -17.74
N GLY A 197 -15.77 -1.77 -17.56
CA GLY A 197 -15.04 -0.77 -16.78
C GLY A 197 -13.55 -0.99 -17.02
N GLY A 198 -12.80 0.10 -17.17
CA GLY A 198 -11.43 0.05 -17.69
C GLY A 198 -11.35 -0.77 -18.97
N ASN A 199 -10.31 -1.59 -19.10
CA ASN A 199 -10.12 -2.46 -20.27
C ASN A 199 -10.83 -3.82 -20.16
N LYS A 200 -11.70 -4.03 -19.16
CA LYS A 200 -12.31 -5.33 -18.85
C LYS A 200 -13.80 -5.37 -19.22
N LEU A 201 -14.24 -6.56 -19.63
CA LEU A 201 -15.63 -6.87 -19.94
C LEU A 201 -16.06 -8.14 -19.20
N TYR A 202 -17.24 -8.05 -18.59
CA TYR A 202 -17.90 -9.14 -17.91
C TYR A 202 -19.26 -9.41 -18.54
N ALA A 203 -19.68 -10.67 -18.51
CA ALA A 203 -21.01 -11.08 -18.97
C ALA A 203 -21.60 -12.11 -18.00
N THR A 204 -22.93 -12.10 -17.86
CA THR A 204 -23.63 -13.14 -17.10
C THR A 204 -24.25 -14.16 -18.04
N ASN A 205 -24.28 -15.42 -17.63
CA ASN A 205 -25.06 -16.44 -18.31
C ASN A 205 -26.56 -16.08 -18.25
N PRO A 206 -27.31 -16.16 -19.37
CA PRO A 206 -28.72 -15.76 -19.42
C PRO A 206 -29.65 -16.65 -18.60
N THR A 207 -29.26 -17.90 -18.32
CA THR A 207 -30.07 -18.90 -17.61
C THR A 207 -29.63 -19.03 -16.15
N THR A 208 -28.33 -19.21 -15.90
CA THR A 208 -27.80 -19.46 -14.55
C THR A 208 -27.46 -18.18 -13.80
N GLY A 209 -27.21 -17.07 -14.50
CA GLY A 209 -26.73 -15.83 -13.92
C GLY A 209 -25.24 -15.82 -13.56
N GLU A 210 -24.52 -16.93 -13.74
CA GLU A 210 -23.08 -17.06 -13.48
C GLU A 210 -22.28 -16.03 -14.28
N VAL A 211 -21.21 -15.51 -13.69
CA VAL A 211 -20.42 -14.40 -14.27
C VAL A 211 -19.13 -14.88 -14.91
N PHE A 212 -18.83 -14.31 -16.08
CA PHE A 212 -17.70 -14.63 -16.93
C PHE A 212 -16.89 -13.35 -17.25
N LEU A 213 -15.57 -13.49 -17.31
CA LEU A 213 -14.62 -12.45 -17.71
C LEU A 213 -14.12 -12.73 -19.14
N TYR A 214 -14.24 -11.74 -20.02
CA TYR A 214 -13.67 -11.78 -21.36
C TYR A 214 -12.14 -11.72 -21.31
N GLN A 215 -11.46 -12.62 -22.02
CA GLN A 215 -10.00 -12.77 -21.98
C GLN A 215 -9.28 -12.05 -23.14
N GLY A 216 -9.98 -11.17 -23.87
CA GLY A 216 -9.37 -10.30 -24.89
C GLY A 216 -9.35 -10.85 -26.32
N SER A 217 -9.80 -12.08 -26.56
CA SER A 217 -9.94 -12.66 -27.91
C SER A 217 -11.34 -13.25 -28.16
N PRO A 218 -11.87 -13.24 -29.40
CA PRO A 218 -13.22 -13.71 -29.70
C PRO A 218 -13.50 -15.12 -29.17
N ASN A 219 -14.66 -15.30 -28.55
CA ASN A 219 -15.12 -16.54 -27.89
C ASN A 219 -14.26 -17.03 -26.72
N ASN A 220 -13.31 -16.23 -26.23
CA ASN A 220 -12.48 -16.58 -25.08
C ASN A 220 -13.02 -15.95 -23.78
N TRP A 221 -13.72 -16.75 -22.98
CA TRP A 221 -14.39 -16.33 -21.75
C TRP A 221 -14.06 -17.27 -20.60
N LYS A 222 -13.67 -16.70 -19.46
CA LYS A 222 -13.38 -17.45 -18.23
C LYS A 222 -14.55 -17.32 -17.27
N LYS A 223 -15.10 -18.43 -16.77
CA LYS A 223 -16.06 -18.40 -15.65
C LYS A 223 -15.33 -17.96 -14.40
N ILE A 224 -15.84 -16.94 -13.72
CA ILE A 224 -15.19 -16.37 -12.53
C ILE A 224 -16.07 -16.40 -11.28
N GLY A 225 -17.38 -16.64 -11.41
CA GLY A 225 -18.25 -16.61 -10.24
C GLY A 225 -19.66 -17.16 -10.48
N GLN A 226 -20.40 -17.23 -9.38
CA GLN A 226 -21.81 -17.64 -9.35
C GLN A 226 -22.75 -16.48 -9.70
N SER A 227 -24.06 -16.72 -9.62
CA SER A 227 -25.05 -15.69 -9.88
C SER A 227 -25.05 -14.57 -8.84
N GLY A 228 -25.34 -13.36 -9.31
CA GLY A 228 -25.51 -12.16 -8.49
C GLY A 228 -26.81 -11.43 -8.85
N ASN A 229 -27.30 -10.60 -7.93
CA ASN A 229 -28.45 -9.72 -8.19
C ASN A 229 -28.07 -8.60 -9.18
N VAL A 230 -26.93 -7.96 -8.91
CA VAL A 230 -26.32 -6.92 -9.76
C VAL A 230 -24.82 -7.01 -9.64
N PHE A 231 -24.13 -6.68 -10.72
CA PHE A 231 -22.69 -6.47 -10.74
C PHE A 231 -22.40 -5.01 -11.06
N SER A 232 -21.27 -4.52 -10.56
CA SER A 232 -20.75 -3.18 -10.85
C SER A 232 -19.25 -3.29 -11.11
N VAL A 233 -18.73 -2.48 -12.02
CA VAL A 233 -17.33 -2.51 -12.45
C VAL A 233 -16.76 -1.12 -12.28
N ASP A 234 -15.62 -1.01 -11.62
CA ASP A 234 -14.93 0.28 -11.43
C ASP A 234 -14.19 0.71 -12.71
N GLN A 235 -13.68 1.94 -12.73
CA GLN A 235 -12.93 2.48 -13.87
C GLN A 235 -11.63 1.71 -14.19
N GLN A 236 -11.08 0.94 -13.25
CA GLN A 236 -9.90 0.10 -13.46
C GLN A 236 -10.29 -1.33 -13.88
N GLY A 237 -11.58 -1.62 -13.98
CA GLY A 237 -12.12 -2.91 -14.34
C GLY A 237 -12.22 -3.91 -13.18
N ASN A 238 -12.11 -3.48 -11.92
CA ASN A 238 -12.39 -4.36 -10.79
C ASN A 238 -13.89 -4.64 -10.68
N LEU A 239 -14.24 -5.89 -10.39
CA LEU A 239 -15.62 -6.36 -10.39
C LEU A 239 -16.14 -6.52 -8.96
N TYR A 240 -17.34 -5.98 -8.75
CA TYR A 240 -18.10 -6.08 -7.51
C TYR A 240 -19.46 -6.72 -7.78
N GLY A 241 -19.94 -7.54 -6.84
CA GLY A 241 -21.20 -8.28 -6.97
C GLY A 241 -22.05 -8.18 -5.72
N LEU A 242 -23.35 -7.98 -5.89
CA LEU A 242 -24.35 -8.13 -4.83
C LEU A 242 -24.97 -9.53 -4.94
N SER A 243 -24.99 -10.28 -3.83
CA SER A 243 -25.57 -11.63 -3.81
C SER A 243 -27.04 -11.65 -4.28
N PRO A 244 -27.57 -12.76 -4.82
CA PRO A 244 -28.93 -12.80 -5.38
C PRO A 244 -30.03 -12.31 -4.43
N ASN A 245 -29.89 -12.62 -3.14
CA ASN A 245 -30.78 -12.21 -2.04
C ASN A 245 -30.44 -10.83 -1.43
N LYS A 246 -29.48 -10.11 -2.02
CA LYS A 246 -28.99 -8.80 -1.60
C LYS A 246 -28.44 -8.73 -0.16
N SER A 247 -27.95 -9.83 0.39
CA SER A 247 -27.44 -9.89 1.77
C SER A 247 -25.94 -9.62 1.89
N GLN A 248 -25.17 -9.73 0.80
CA GLN A 248 -23.71 -9.65 0.83
C GLN A 248 -23.17 -8.91 -0.41
N ILE A 249 -22.17 -8.06 -0.17
CA ILE A 249 -21.38 -7.43 -1.23
C ILE A 249 -20.05 -8.18 -1.35
N TRP A 250 -19.63 -8.45 -2.57
CA TRP A 250 -18.43 -9.20 -2.89
C TRP A 250 -17.55 -8.44 -3.87
N GLU A 251 -16.23 -8.60 -3.74
CA GLU A 251 -15.20 -8.14 -4.68
C GLU A 251 -14.48 -9.34 -5.28
N TYR A 252 -14.23 -9.31 -6.59
CA TYR A 252 -13.46 -10.33 -7.28
C TYR A 252 -12.00 -9.91 -7.45
N LEU A 253 -11.09 -10.64 -6.80
CA LEU A 253 -9.66 -10.45 -6.88
C LEU A 253 -9.13 -11.23 -8.09
N VAL A 254 -8.92 -10.54 -9.21
CA VAL A 254 -8.50 -11.15 -10.47
C VAL A 254 -7.16 -11.90 -10.35
N ALA A 255 -6.20 -11.35 -9.59
CA ALA A 255 -4.88 -11.95 -9.39
C ALA A 255 -4.94 -13.27 -8.60
N GLU A 256 -5.92 -13.41 -7.70
CA GLU A 256 -6.09 -14.59 -6.84
C GLU A 256 -7.18 -15.55 -7.36
N ASP A 257 -7.89 -15.17 -8.42
CA ASP A 257 -9.06 -15.88 -8.94
C ASP A 257 -10.11 -16.19 -7.85
N LYS A 258 -10.36 -15.22 -6.96
CA LYS A 258 -11.13 -15.42 -5.74
C LYS A 258 -12.12 -14.28 -5.48
N TRP A 259 -13.29 -14.63 -4.94
CA TRP A 259 -14.23 -13.66 -4.39
C TRP A 259 -14.01 -13.48 -2.90
N ILE A 260 -14.01 -12.22 -2.45
CA ILE A 260 -13.98 -11.85 -1.03
C ILE A 260 -15.24 -11.07 -0.69
N GLN A 261 -15.80 -11.31 0.50
CA GLN A 261 -16.95 -10.55 0.98
C GLN A 261 -16.45 -9.22 1.55
N ILE A 262 -17.04 -8.12 1.10
CA ILE A 262 -16.65 -6.73 1.45
C ILE A 262 -17.80 -5.94 2.09
N GLY A 263 -19.00 -6.51 2.19
CA GLY A 263 -20.14 -5.83 2.78
C GLY A 263 -21.37 -6.71 2.98
N GLY A 264 -22.42 -6.08 3.51
CA GLY A 264 -23.65 -6.75 3.95
C GLY A 264 -24.88 -6.38 3.12
N LYS A 265 -26.04 -6.38 3.80
CA LYS A 265 -27.37 -6.24 3.17
C LYS A 265 -27.62 -4.83 2.65
N VAL A 266 -27.82 -4.70 1.33
CA VAL A 266 -28.02 -3.41 0.65
C VAL A 266 -29.05 -3.53 -0.47
N GLU A 267 -29.51 -2.42 -1.02
CA GLU A 267 -30.38 -2.41 -2.20
C GLU A 267 -29.62 -2.59 -3.50
N SER A 268 -28.50 -1.88 -3.59
CA SER A 268 -27.70 -1.68 -4.79
C SER A 268 -26.26 -1.32 -4.39
N ILE A 269 -25.36 -1.51 -5.36
CA ILE A 269 -23.95 -1.15 -5.27
C ILE A 269 -23.55 -0.38 -6.53
N ILE A 270 -22.62 0.55 -6.37
CA ILE A 270 -22.01 1.33 -7.46
C ILE A 270 -20.51 1.36 -7.22
N ALA A 271 -19.73 0.97 -8.22
CA ALA A 271 -18.28 1.07 -8.19
C ALA A 271 -17.83 2.38 -8.86
N GLY A 272 -16.88 3.07 -8.24
CA GLY A 272 -16.32 4.34 -8.68
C GLY A 272 -14.99 4.18 -9.41
N ALA A 273 -14.03 5.03 -9.09
CA ALA A 273 -12.63 4.85 -9.46
C ALA A 273 -11.83 4.35 -8.26
N TYR A 274 -10.66 3.76 -8.52
CA TYR A 274 -9.68 3.28 -7.54
C TYR A 274 -10.30 2.41 -6.44
N ARG A 275 -11.10 1.41 -6.83
CA ARG A 275 -11.78 0.47 -5.93
C ARG A 275 -12.77 1.10 -4.93
N GLN A 276 -13.17 2.34 -5.16
CA GLN A 276 -14.25 2.93 -4.36
C GLN A 276 -15.56 2.20 -4.64
N VAL A 277 -16.25 1.80 -3.57
CA VAL A 277 -17.56 1.14 -3.66
C VAL A 277 -18.57 1.92 -2.84
N PHE A 278 -19.70 2.24 -3.44
CA PHE A 278 -20.83 2.87 -2.78
C PHE A 278 -21.97 1.86 -2.68
N SER A 279 -22.79 2.00 -1.64
CA SER A 279 -23.99 1.19 -1.47
C SER A 279 -25.15 2.02 -0.97
N ILE A 280 -26.37 1.60 -1.35
CA ILE A 280 -27.62 2.22 -0.89
C ILE A 280 -28.33 1.22 0.02
N ALA A 281 -28.67 1.64 1.24
CA ALA A 281 -29.37 0.78 2.20
C ALA A 281 -30.79 0.44 1.75
N LEU A 282 -31.20 -0.83 1.93
CA LEU A 282 -32.47 -1.36 1.40
C LEU A 282 -33.73 -0.57 1.78
N HIS A 283 -33.83 -0.19 3.06
CA HIS A 283 -35.02 0.47 3.62
C HIS A 283 -34.82 1.98 3.77
N SER A 284 -33.76 2.40 4.45
CA SER A 284 -33.50 3.82 4.74
C SER A 284 -33.00 4.61 3.54
N LYS A 285 -32.63 3.93 2.44
CA LYS A 285 -31.99 4.53 1.26
C LYS A 285 -30.75 5.36 1.60
N THR A 286 -30.10 5.05 2.72
CA THR A 286 -28.87 5.72 3.16
C THR A 286 -27.73 5.38 2.22
N LEU A 287 -26.97 6.38 1.79
CA LEU A 287 -25.76 6.24 0.99
C LEU A 287 -24.57 5.97 1.89
N TRP A 288 -23.88 4.88 1.62
CA TRP A 288 -22.63 4.50 2.27
C TRP A 288 -21.50 4.43 1.25
N ARG A 289 -20.30 4.83 1.66
CA ARG A 289 -19.06 4.65 0.92
C ARG A 289 -18.19 3.64 1.67
N ARG A 290 -17.70 2.62 0.99
CA ARG A 290 -16.63 1.76 1.51
C ARG A 290 -15.40 2.63 1.67
N THR A 291 -14.89 2.71 2.88
CA THR A 291 -13.59 3.31 3.16
C THR A 291 -12.55 2.21 3.13
N ASP A 292 -11.30 2.60 2.85
CA ASP A 292 -10.18 1.76 3.21
C ASP A 292 -10.30 1.41 4.70
N ASN A 293 -9.88 0.20 5.07
CA ASN A 293 -9.90 -0.19 6.47
C ASN A 293 -9.02 0.81 7.25
N PRO A 294 -9.57 1.59 8.20
CA PRO A 294 -8.83 2.66 8.86
C PRO A 294 -7.58 2.15 9.60
N PHE A 295 -7.58 0.87 9.98
CA PHE A 295 -6.44 0.23 10.63
C PHE A 295 -5.36 -0.22 9.63
N ALA A 296 -5.70 -0.35 8.34
CA ALA A 296 -4.74 -0.63 7.27
C ALA A 296 -4.19 0.64 6.59
N THR A 297 -4.80 1.80 6.83
CA THR A 297 -4.28 3.09 6.34
C THR A 297 -2.86 3.31 6.87
N PRO A 298 -1.85 3.53 6.01
CA PRO A 298 -0.48 3.73 6.44
C PRO A 298 -0.34 4.91 7.41
N ALA A 299 0.54 4.77 8.39
CA ALA A 299 0.88 5.80 9.38
C ALA A 299 2.41 5.88 9.53
N PHE A 300 2.90 6.94 10.17
CA PHE A 300 4.34 7.14 10.45
C PHE A 300 5.25 7.16 9.21
N GLY A 301 4.70 7.54 8.05
CA GLY A 301 5.43 7.52 6.78
C GLY A 301 5.68 6.11 6.23
N LEU A 302 5.06 5.07 6.80
CA LEU A 302 5.03 3.74 6.18
C LEU A 302 4.41 3.83 4.79
N LYS A 303 4.94 3.06 3.85
CA LYS A 303 4.42 3.00 2.49
C LYS A 303 3.84 1.62 2.18
N PRO A 304 2.65 1.51 1.56
CA PRO A 304 2.13 0.23 1.09
C PRO A 304 3.14 -0.48 0.18
N ALA A 305 3.23 -1.80 0.32
CA ALA A 305 4.30 -2.60 -0.26
C ALA A 305 3.74 -3.72 -1.11
N LEU A 306 3.24 -3.35 -2.29
CA LEU A 306 2.60 -4.29 -3.22
C LEU A 306 3.30 -4.26 -4.58
N GLY A 307 3.22 -5.36 -5.31
CA GLY A 307 3.79 -5.51 -6.64
C GLY A 307 5.28 -5.87 -6.62
N VAL A 308 6.03 -5.33 -7.57
CA VAL A 308 7.45 -5.65 -7.76
C VAL A 308 8.31 -4.55 -7.12
N ARG A 309 9.44 -4.93 -6.54
CA ARG A 309 10.53 -4.04 -6.13
C ARG A 309 11.83 -4.57 -6.70
N GLU A 310 12.49 -3.75 -7.50
CA GLU A 310 13.76 -4.11 -8.11
C GLU A 310 14.91 -3.78 -7.15
N VAL A 311 15.83 -4.72 -6.98
CA VAL A 311 17.03 -4.53 -6.14
C VAL A 311 18.26 -4.83 -6.98
N VAL A 312 19.13 -3.83 -7.14
CA VAL A 312 20.48 -4.03 -7.67
C VAL A 312 21.45 -4.22 -6.50
N THR A 313 22.24 -5.29 -6.57
CA THR A 313 23.24 -5.62 -5.55
C THR A 313 24.63 -5.29 -6.07
N ILE A 314 25.35 -4.39 -5.40
CA ILE A 314 26.73 -4.04 -5.70
C ILE A 314 27.63 -4.71 -4.68
N LEU A 315 28.49 -5.63 -5.15
CA LEU A 315 29.49 -6.29 -4.32
C LEU A 315 30.77 -5.45 -4.33
N TRP A 316 31.18 -4.90 -3.19
CA TRP A 316 32.34 -4.02 -3.07
C TRP A 316 33.29 -4.51 -1.98
N ASP A 317 34.57 -4.66 -2.31
CA ASP A 317 35.58 -5.29 -1.46
C ASP A 317 36.78 -4.36 -1.16
N PRO A 318 36.95 -3.92 0.10
CA PRO A 318 38.11 -3.16 0.55
C PRO A 318 39.34 -4.03 0.87
N HIS A 319 39.27 -5.34 0.61
CA HIS A 319 40.34 -6.33 0.86
C HIS A 319 40.80 -6.38 2.32
N ARG A 320 39.85 -6.33 3.26
CA ARG A 320 40.12 -6.50 4.70
C ARG A 320 40.51 -7.96 4.97
N PRO A 321 41.74 -8.27 5.42
CA PRO A 321 42.21 -9.66 5.55
C PRO A 321 41.35 -10.54 6.45
N ASP A 322 40.83 -9.98 7.55
CA ASP A 322 40.01 -10.71 8.53
C ASP A 322 38.54 -10.87 8.08
N HIS A 323 38.17 -10.25 6.95
CA HIS A 323 36.82 -10.21 6.42
C HIS A 323 36.82 -10.52 4.92
N PRO A 324 37.14 -11.75 4.52
CA PRO A 324 37.25 -12.11 3.11
C PRO A 324 35.90 -12.08 2.39
N ALA A 325 35.89 -11.61 1.14
CA ALA A 325 34.72 -11.65 0.29
C ALA A 325 34.18 -13.07 0.07
N LEU A 326 32.86 -13.20 0.18
CA LEU A 326 32.16 -14.43 -0.18
C LEU A 326 32.17 -14.69 -1.69
N ARG A 327 32.00 -15.95 -2.09
CA ARG A 327 31.70 -16.26 -3.48
C ARG A 327 30.37 -15.62 -3.87
N LYS A 328 30.33 -14.94 -5.01
CA LYS A 328 29.12 -14.28 -5.56
C LYS A 328 27.87 -15.17 -5.54
N VAL A 329 28.02 -16.47 -5.87
CA VAL A 329 26.93 -17.46 -5.84
C VAL A 329 26.32 -17.67 -4.46
N ALA A 330 27.10 -17.50 -3.38
CA ALA A 330 26.58 -17.61 -2.02
C ALA A 330 25.67 -16.42 -1.68
N ILE A 331 26.05 -15.21 -2.13
CA ILE A 331 25.22 -14.01 -1.99
C ILE A 331 23.97 -14.13 -2.86
N GLU A 332 24.11 -14.51 -4.13
CA GLU A 332 22.98 -14.73 -5.03
C GLU A 332 21.96 -15.71 -4.45
N LYS A 333 22.44 -16.84 -3.89
CA LYS A 333 21.59 -17.82 -3.23
C LYS A 333 20.88 -17.23 -2.01
N ALA A 334 21.56 -16.44 -1.18
CA ALA A 334 20.98 -15.83 0.00
C ALA A 334 19.96 -14.73 -0.35
N LEU A 335 20.17 -13.97 -1.42
CA LEU A 335 19.27 -12.88 -1.79
C LEU A 335 18.08 -13.36 -2.63
N PHE A 336 18.32 -14.17 -3.66
CA PHE A 336 17.32 -14.50 -4.68
C PHE A 336 17.19 -16.00 -4.97
N GLY A 337 17.92 -16.85 -4.25
CA GLY A 337 17.86 -18.30 -4.42
C GLY A 337 16.63 -18.96 -3.79
N PRO A 338 16.63 -20.31 -3.71
CA PRO A 338 15.61 -21.07 -3.02
C PRO A 338 15.53 -20.74 -1.53
N ASP A 339 14.35 -20.90 -0.93
CA ASP A 339 14.12 -20.59 0.47
C ASP A 339 15.04 -21.42 1.41
N PRO A 340 15.64 -20.81 2.44
CA PRO A 340 15.51 -19.40 2.83
C PRO A 340 16.34 -18.44 1.95
N SER A 341 15.70 -17.36 1.50
CA SER A 341 16.33 -16.24 0.79
C SER A 341 15.59 -14.93 1.09
N VAL A 342 16.20 -13.78 0.79
CA VAL A 342 15.58 -12.47 1.02
C VAL A 342 14.31 -12.29 0.18
N ALA A 343 14.36 -12.63 -1.10
CA ALA A 343 13.18 -12.63 -1.96
C ALA A 343 12.11 -13.61 -1.46
N GLY A 344 12.54 -14.77 -0.95
CA GLY A 344 11.68 -15.74 -0.28
C GLY A 344 10.97 -15.20 0.95
N TYR A 345 11.70 -14.47 1.79
CA TYR A 345 11.20 -13.87 3.02
C TYR A 345 10.05 -12.88 2.73
N PHE A 346 10.27 -11.94 1.81
CA PHE A 346 9.26 -10.96 1.43
C PHE A 346 8.05 -11.59 0.74
N ARG A 347 8.29 -12.61 -0.12
CA ARG A 347 7.22 -13.36 -0.77
C ARG A 347 6.32 -14.07 0.25
N GLU A 348 6.91 -14.74 1.25
CA GLU A 348 6.13 -15.45 2.29
C GLU A 348 5.39 -14.48 3.20
N ASN A 349 6.08 -13.48 3.77
CA ASN A 349 5.47 -12.50 4.69
C ASN A 349 4.32 -11.71 4.06
N SER A 350 4.43 -11.43 2.76
CA SER A 350 3.43 -10.67 2.00
C SER A 350 2.27 -11.52 1.46
N GLY A 351 2.35 -12.85 1.53
CA GLY A 351 1.36 -13.73 0.89
C GLY A 351 1.41 -13.66 -0.64
N ASN A 352 2.62 -13.53 -1.21
CA ASN A 352 2.88 -13.28 -2.64
C ASN A 352 2.40 -11.93 -3.18
N LYS A 353 2.11 -10.95 -2.31
CA LYS A 353 1.70 -9.61 -2.73
C LYS A 353 2.88 -8.69 -3.08
N LEU A 354 4.07 -9.03 -2.59
CA LEU A 354 5.33 -8.35 -2.88
C LEU A 354 6.32 -9.34 -3.52
N GLU A 355 6.93 -8.93 -4.62
CA GLU A 355 8.04 -9.61 -5.28
C GLU A 355 9.27 -8.71 -5.22
N VAL A 356 10.33 -9.16 -4.53
CA VAL A 356 11.65 -8.53 -4.61
C VAL A 356 12.44 -9.22 -5.71
N ARG A 357 12.77 -8.48 -6.77
CA ARG A 357 13.40 -8.99 -7.98
C ARG A 357 14.87 -8.55 -8.08
N ASN A 358 15.66 -9.43 -8.66
CA ASN A 358 17.07 -9.20 -8.95
C ASN A 358 17.21 -8.33 -10.20
N ALA A 359 17.55 -7.05 -10.03
CA ALA A 359 17.91 -6.16 -11.13
C ALA A 359 19.34 -6.44 -11.65
N GLY A 360 20.18 -7.06 -10.81
CA GLY A 360 21.55 -7.44 -11.12
C GLY A 360 22.37 -7.62 -9.86
N ILE A 361 23.35 -8.54 -9.90
CA ILE A 361 24.40 -8.63 -8.89
C ILE A 361 25.71 -8.28 -9.58
N LEU A 362 26.31 -7.16 -9.19
CA LEU A 362 27.45 -6.52 -9.84
C LEU A 362 28.71 -6.68 -8.98
N GLY A 363 29.89 -6.66 -9.62
CA GLY A 363 31.16 -6.92 -8.93
C GLY A 363 31.43 -8.40 -8.63
N TRP A 364 32.40 -8.73 -7.77
CA TRP A 364 33.13 -7.85 -6.83
C TRP A 364 33.94 -6.73 -7.47
N TYR A 365 33.72 -5.50 -7.01
CA TYR A 365 34.54 -4.35 -7.32
C TYR A 365 35.56 -4.12 -6.19
N ASN A 366 36.83 -3.98 -6.54
CA ASN A 366 37.86 -3.63 -5.57
C ASN A 366 37.66 -2.19 -5.14
N ALA A 367 37.82 -1.86 -3.86
CA ALA A 367 37.86 -0.49 -3.37
C ALA A 367 38.95 0.35 -4.04
N SER A 368 38.72 1.65 -4.19
CA SER A 368 39.71 2.56 -4.82
C SER A 368 40.88 2.87 -3.89
N LYS A 369 40.62 2.84 -2.58
CA LYS A 369 41.60 3.12 -1.54
C LYS A 369 41.70 1.93 -0.56
N PRO A 370 42.77 1.81 0.24
CA PRO A 370 42.87 0.77 1.27
C PRO A 370 41.75 0.89 2.30
N ALA A 371 41.36 -0.21 2.94
CA ALA A 371 40.30 -0.21 3.96
C ALA A 371 40.50 0.87 5.04
N ALA A 372 41.72 1.07 5.54
CA ALA A 372 42.00 2.07 6.56
C ALA A 372 41.50 3.47 6.20
N HIS A 373 41.55 3.85 4.91
CA HIS A 373 41.05 5.14 4.44
C HIS A 373 39.58 5.36 4.80
N TYR A 374 38.72 4.37 4.54
CA TYR A 374 37.28 4.56 4.69
C TYR A 374 36.76 4.47 6.14
N TRP A 375 37.52 3.86 7.04
CA TRP A 375 37.11 3.63 8.44
C TRP A 375 37.94 4.39 9.48
N ASN A 376 39.19 4.77 9.17
CA ASN A 376 40.10 5.44 10.12
C ASN A 376 40.27 6.93 9.83
N ASP A 377 40.10 7.34 8.56
CA ASP A 377 40.11 8.75 8.14
C ASP A 377 38.68 9.31 8.22
N LEU A 378 38.11 9.29 9.43
CA LEU A 378 37.29 10.45 9.80
C LEU A 378 38.29 11.61 9.79
N ASP A 379 37.98 12.74 9.17
CA ASP A 379 38.87 13.91 9.24
C ASP A 379 39.05 14.30 10.71
N GLN A 380 40.08 13.72 11.34
CA GLN A 380 40.33 13.85 12.76
C GLN A 380 40.93 15.23 12.96
N GLU A 381 40.21 16.16 13.58
CA GLU A 381 40.65 16.89 14.78
C GLU A 381 39.44 17.47 15.58
N ASP A 382 38.59 16.58 16.10
CA ASP A 382 37.71 16.84 17.26
C ASP A 382 38.54 16.91 18.55
N LEU A 383 39.38 17.93 18.74
CA LEU A 383 40.39 17.91 19.82
C LEU A 383 40.33 18.98 20.92
N PRO A 384 39.33 19.89 20.99
CA PRO A 384 39.05 20.54 22.28
C PRO A 384 37.75 20.08 22.94
N GLU A 385 36.63 20.06 22.21
CA GLU A 385 35.28 19.96 22.81
C GLU A 385 34.46 18.71 22.44
N ASP A 386 34.92 17.82 21.53
CA ASP A 386 34.38 16.45 21.39
C ASP A 386 35.43 15.41 21.81
N ARG A 387 35.76 15.43 23.10
CA ARG A 387 36.86 14.60 23.64
C ARG A 387 36.61 13.11 23.49
N ASN A 388 35.35 12.71 23.42
CA ASN A 388 34.96 11.30 23.32
C ASN A 388 34.51 10.86 21.92
N LYS A 389 34.57 11.76 20.93
CA LYS A 389 34.38 11.51 19.50
C LYS A 389 32.97 11.01 19.17
N ASN A 390 31.95 11.58 19.81
CA ASN A 390 30.57 11.15 19.62
C ASN A 390 29.71 12.15 18.83
N GLY A 391 30.29 13.27 18.40
CA GLY A 391 29.64 14.34 17.65
C GLY A 391 28.57 15.07 18.46
N LYS A 392 28.68 15.10 19.79
CA LYS A 392 27.76 15.80 20.70
C LYS A 392 28.57 16.54 21.76
N LEU A 393 28.08 17.71 22.15
CA LEU A 393 28.65 18.44 23.28
C LEU A 393 28.20 17.81 24.60
N ASP A 394 29.06 16.99 25.23
CA ASP A 394 28.75 16.41 26.54
C ASP A 394 29.04 17.38 27.70
N ALA A 395 28.38 17.10 28.83
CA ALA A 395 28.55 17.87 30.06
C ALA A 395 29.99 17.77 30.57
N GLY A 396 30.78 18.83 30.34
CA GLY A 396 32.18 18.92 30.70
C GLY A 396 33.14 19.05 29.51
N GLU A 397 32.62 18.97 28.29
CA GLU A 397 33.39 19.20 27.07
C GLU A 397 33.24 20.63 26.52
N ASP A 398 32.17 21.34 26.92
CA ASP A 398 31.94 22.78 26.66
C ASP A 398 32.93 23.67 27.45
N LEU A 399 34.14 23.83 26.90
CA LEU A 399 35.25 24.52 27.55
C LEU A 399 35.00 26.02 27.66
N ASN A 400 34.28 26.60 26.68
CA ASN A 400 34.00 28.03 26.63
C ASN A 400 32.60 28.43 27.16
N ARG A 401 31.73 27.45 27.45
CA ARG A 401 30.35 27.61 27.97
C ARG A 401 29.38 28.28 27.00
N ASN A 402 29.58 28.14 25.71
CA ASN A 402 28.72 28.71 24.67
C ASN A 402 27.55 27.77 24.29
N GLY A 403 27.58 26.52 24.76
CA GLY A 403 26.57 25.50 24.46
C GLY A 403 26.60 24.97 23.02
N LYS A 404 27.74 25.06 22.34
CA LYS A 404 27.98 24.60 20.96
C LYS A 404 29.22 23.70 20.91
N LEU A 405 29.26 22.81 19.93
CA LEU A 405 30.40 21.92 19.71
C LEU A 405 31.42 22.63 18.83
N ASP A 406 32.55 23.05 19.41
CA ASP A 406 33.52 23.89 18.71
C ASP A 406 34.75 23.11 18.21
N GLY A 407 35.33 23.61 17.11
CA GLY A 407 36.58 23.10 16.55
C GLY A 407 37.83 23.41 17.40
N PRO A 408 39.04 23.16 16.86
CA PRO A 408 40.33 23.29 17.56
C PRO A 408 40.62 24.61 18.31
N ASP A 409 39.95 25.71 17.97
CA ASP A 409 40.11 27.02 18.61
C ASP A 409 39.11 27.30 19.75
N GLY A 410 38.15 26.40 19.97
CA GLY A 410 37.12 26.52 21.01
C GLY A 410 36.16 27.68 20.76
N VAL A 411 35.83 27.99 19.49
CA VAL A 411 34.76 28.94 19.11
C VAL A 411 34.01 28.44 17.86
N LEU A 412 32.69 28.15 17.93
CA LEU A 412 31.91 27.79 16.74
C LEU A 412 31.91 28.93 15.71
N GLN A 413 32.65 28.75 14.62
CA GLN A 413 32.63 29.65 13.48
C GLN A 413 31.43 29.34 12.57
N PRO A 414 30.87 30.32 11.84
CA PRO A 414 29.67 30.13 11.01
C PRO A 414 29.80 29.08 9.90
N ASP A 415 31.02 28.66 9.59
CA ASP A 415 31.37 27.67 8.56
C ASP A 415 31.64 26.27 9.10
N GLU A 416 31.53 26.06 10.41
CA GLU A 416 31.88 24.79 11.08
C GLU A 416 30.67 23.87 11.27
N ASP A 417 29.45 24.40 11.33
CA ASP A 417 28.19 23.63 11.33
C ASP A 417 27.25 24.27 10.29
N LYS A 418 27.61 24.14 9.01
CA LYS A 418 26.91 24.84 7.92
C LYS A 418 25.48 24.32 7.75
N ASN A 419 25.25 23.07 8.16
CA ASN A 419 23.94 22.43 8.04
C ASN A 419 23.09 22.53 9.33
N GLY A 420 23.64 23.03 10.43
CA GLY A 420 22.95 23.30 11.69
C GLY A 420 22.59 22.05 12.49
N ASN A 421 23.30 20.93 12.28
CA ASN A 421 23.04 19.65 12.93
C ASN A 421 23.83 19.43 14.23
N GLY A 422 24.72 20.37 14.59
CA GLY A 422 25.58 20.28 15.77
C GLY A 422 26.83 19.39 15.62
N GLN A 423 27.26 19.09 14.38
CA GLN A 423 28.50 18.38 14.05
C GLN A 423 29.41 19.27 13.20
N LEU A 424 30.73 19.03 13.27
CA LEU A 424 31.71 19.78 12.49
C LEU A 424 31.76 19.31 11.01
N ASP A 425 31.56 20.23 10.07
CA ASP A 425 31.53 20.00 8.61
C ASP A 425 32.90 20.27 7.92
N TYR A 426 34.01 19.76 8.47
CA TYR A 426 35.37 20.05 7.96
C TYR A 426 35.95 18.96 7.04
N ASP A 427 36.44 19.38 5.86
CA ASP A 427 37.25 18.58 4.93
C ASP A 427 38.74 18.99 5.05
N PHE A 428 39.47 18.41 6.01
CA PHE A 428 40.83 18.81 6.36
C PHE A 428 41.85 18.38 5.30
N ASN A 429 41.65 17.19 4.75
CA ASN A 429 42.55 16.60 3.77
C ASN A 429 42.30 17.12 2.33
N LYS A 430 41.20 17.87 2.12
CA LYS A 430 40.78 18.51 0.86
C LYS A 430 40.43 17.51 -0.24
N ASP A 431 39.96 16.32 0.13
CA ASP A 431 39.47 15.32 -0.81
C ASP A 431 37.97 15.46 -1.12
N GLY A 432 37.27 16.31 -0.36
CA GLY A 432 35.87 16.67 -0.54
C GLY A 432 34.88 15.73 0.12
N TRP A 433 35.35 14.86 1.01
CA TRP A 433 34.54 13.96 1.82
C TRP A 433 34.70 14.29 3.29
N ILE A 434 33.59 14.31 4.03
CA ILE A 434 33.59 14.46 5.49
C ILE A 434 33.63 13.07 6.13
N SER A 435 33.04 12.08 5.46
CA SER A 435 32.99 10.70 5.91
C SER A 435 33.50 9.72 4.86
N GLY A 436 34.54 8.96 5.21
CA GLY A 436 34.98 7.80 4.41
C GLY A 436 33.87 6.77 4.18
N HIS A 437 32.81 6.75 5.00
CA HIS A 437 31.64 5.91 4.78
C HIS A 437 30.78 6.40 3.60
N VAL A 438 30.67 7.70 3.36
CA VAL A 438 29.92 8.21 2.21
C VAL A 438 30.75 8.06 0.94
N GLU A 439 32.05 8.31 1.02
CA GLU A 439 32.97 8.13 -0.11
C GLU A 439 32.94 6.69 -0.66
N LYS A 440 32.94 5.67 0.21
CA LYS A 440 32.93 4.28 -0.27
C LYS A 440 31.61 3.92 -0.97
N TRP A 441 30.47 4.51 -0.60
CA TRP A 441 29.21 4.27 -1.29
C TRP A 441 29.23 4.89 -2.69
N HIS A 442 29.75 6.11 -2.79
CA HIS A 442 30.03 6.76 -4.06
C HIS A 442 30.99 5.91 -4.93
N ASP A 443 32.09 5.42 -4.36
CA ASP A 443 33.05 4.56 -5.06
C ASP A 443 32.41 3.25 -5.56
N ALA A 444 31.59 2.61 -4.75
CA ALA A 444 30.88 1.38 -5.11
C ALA A 444 29.90 1.60 -6.28
N ILE A 445 29.09 2.67 -6.21
CA ILE A 445 28.11 3.01 -7.26
C ILE A 445 28.82 3.45 -8.54
N GLY A 446 29.84 4.30 -8.44
CA GLY A 446 30.63 4.74 -9.59
C GLY A 446 31.34 3.59 -10.33
N LYS A 447 31.67 2.50 -9.63
CA LYS A 447 32.21 1.28 -10.27
C LYS A 447 31.16 0.40 -10.93
N ALA A 448 29.92 0.46 -10.45
CA ALA A 448 28.80 -0.25 -11.05
C ALA A 448 28.27 0.44 -12.33
N ASP A 449 28.26 1.77 -12.33
CA ASP A 449 27.71 2.66 -13.37
C ASP A 449 28.12 2.27 -14.81
N PRO A 450 29.40 2.00 -15.15
CA PRO A 450 29.78 1.58 -16.51
C PRO A 450 29.15 0.27 -17.00
N SER A 451 28.60 -0.54 -16.09
CA SER A 451 28.08 -1.88 -16.38
C SER A 451 26.58 -2.04 -16.08
N PHE A 452 25.94 -1.01 -15.54
CA PHE A 452 24.53 -1.03 -15.16
C PHE A 452 23.95 0.38 -15.33
N ASN A 453 23.00 0.51 -16.25
CA ASN A 453 22.36 1.79 -16.53
C ASN A 453 21.19 2.01 -15.55
N PHE A 454 21.41 2.85 -14.55
CA PHE A 454 20.44 3.19 -13.49
C PHE A 454 19.20 3.89 -14.03
N LYS A 455 19.35 4.71 -15.08
CA LYS A 455 18.24 5.45 -15.70
C LYS A 455 17.16 4.54 -16.29
N ASN A 456 17.48 3.29 -16.63
CA ASN A 456 16.48 2.34 -17.12
C ASN A 456 15.39 2.00 -16.09
N TYR A 457 15.62 2.33 -14.81
CA TYR A 457 14.69 2.05 -13.72
C TYR A 457 13.91 3.29 -13.25
N ASP A 458 14.24 4.50 -13.72
CA ASP A 458 13.42 5.71 -13.51
C ASP A 458 12.20 5.65 -14.46
N PHE A 459 11.17 4.93 -14.02
CA PHE A 459 9.99 4.62 -14.81
C PHE A 459 9.04 5.80 -14.94
N ASN A 460 9.01 6.68 -13.93
CA ASN A 460 8.18 7.89 -13.95
C ASN A 460 8.87 9.10 -14.61
N HIS A 461 10.18 8.99 -14.92
CA HIS A 461 11.00 9.99 -15.57
C HIS A 461 11.12 11.31 -14.78
N ASN A 462 11.09 11.23 -13.45
CA ASN A 462 11.23 12.38 -12.56
C ASN A 462 12.69 12.70 -12.22
N GLY A 463 13.65 11.88 -12.67
CA GLY A 463 15.08 12.06 -12.45
C GLY A 463 15.56 11.61 -11.05
N VAL A 464 14.74 10.90 -10.28
CA VAL A 464 15.05 10.41 -8.93
C VAL A 464 14.65 8.94 -8.83
N LEU A 465 15.60 8.07 -8.50
CA LEU A 465 15.29 6.66 -8.24
C LEU A 465 14.62 6.51 -6.88
N GLU A 466 13.31 6.30 -6.91
CA GLU A 466 12.51 6.02 -5.72
C GLU A 466 12.66 4.56 -5.28
N SER A 467 12.39 4.27 -4.01
CA SER A 467 12.41 2.91 -3.44
C SER A 467 11.45 1.93 -4.14
N GLU A 468 10.42 2.46 -4.79
CA GLU A 468 9.42 1.75 -5.57
C GLU A 468 9.94 1.34 -6.96
N GLU A 469 10.98 2.02 -7.45
CA GLU A 469 11.59 1.83 -8.75
C GLU A 469 12.83 0.95 -8.68
N LEU A 470 13.83 1.35 -7.88
CA LEU A 470 15.07 0.62 -7.71
C LEU A 470 15.69 0.90 -6.35
N VAL A 471 16.01 -0.16 -5.62
CA VAL A 471 16.85 -0.10 -4.41
C VAL A 471 18.27 -0.52 -4.73
N VAL A 472 19.23 0.26 -4.26
CA VAL A 472 20.67 -0.05 -4.34
C VAL A 472 21.11 -0.69 -3.02
N LEU A 473 21.50 -1.96 -3.09
CA LEU A 473 22.08 -2.73 -1.98
C LEU A 473 23.60 -2.86 -2.19
N ILE A 474 24.39 -2.28 -1.30
CA ILE A 474 25.85 -2.43 -1.30
C ILE A 474 26.24 -3.48 -0.28
N VAL A 475 26.89 -4.55 -0.73
CA VAL A 475 27.39 -5.63 0.13
C VAL A 475 28.89 -5.48 0.34
N ILE A 476 29.29 -5.42 1.61
CA ILE A 476 30.68 -5.34 2.06
C ILE A 476 31.03 -6.61 2.87
N PRO A 477 32.19 -7.26 2.65
CA PRO A 477 32.57 -8.44 3.42
C PRO A 477 32.79 -8.13 4.91
N GLN A 478 32.17 -8.89 5.82
CA GLN A 478 32.43 -8.84 7.27
C GLN A 478 31.86 -10.06 7.99
N ASN A 479 32.63 -10.68 8.89
CA ASN A 479 32.14 -11.86 9.61
C ASN A 479 30.98 -11.54 10.55
N ASP A 480 31.05 -10.40 11.24
CA ASP A 480 29.98 -9.92 12.12
C ASP A 480 28.97 -9.11 11.31
N PRO A 481 27.73 -9.60 11.12
CA PRO A 481 26.76 -8.93 10.28
C PRO A 481 26.34 -7.59 10.88
N PHE A 482 26.38 -6.54 10.06
CA PHE A 482 25.91 -5.21 10.40
C PHE A 482 25.26 -4.60 9.16
N GLY A 483 24.25 -3.77 9.33
CA GLY A 483 23.55 -3.17 8.20
C GLY A 483 23.05 -1.79 8.55
N THR A 484 22.85 -0.99 7.51
CA THR A 484 22.22 0.31 7.69
C THR A 484 21.63 0.87 6.40
N GLN A 485 20.58 1.68 6.53
CA GLN A 485 20.07 2.53 5.46
C GLN A 485 20.60 3.96 5.65
N ARG A 486 21.17 4.54 4.59
CA ARG A 486 21.78 5.89 4.63
C ARG A 486 21.51 6.68 3.35
N ALA A 487 21.57 8.00 3.46
CA ALA A 487 21.56 8.89 2.31
C ALA A 487 22.89 8.79 1.56
N ALA A 488 22.85 8.84 0.22
CA ALA A 488 24.05 8.85 -0.60
C ALA A 488 24.33 10.25 -1.15
N ALA A 489 25.62 10.60 -1.24
CA ALA A 489 26.06 11.89 -1.77
C ALA A 489 27.06 11.69 -2.92
N GLY A 490 27.01 12.62 -3.87
CA GLY A 490 28.01 12.76 -4.93
C GLY A 490 29.29 13.38 -4.38
N ARG A 491 29.14 14.29 -3.40
CA ARG A 491 30.20 14.94 -2.64
C ARG A 491 29.62 15.55 -1.37
N GLU A 492 30.41 15.69 -0.30
CA GLU A 492 29.93 16.31 0.95
C GLU A 492 30.42 17.76 1.13
N TYR A 493 31.60 18.09 0.57
CA TYR A 493 32.22 19.41 0.73
C TYR A 493 32.62 20.03 -0.63
N PRO A 494 32.52 21.36 -0.83
CA PRO A 494 32.06 22.40 0.11
C PRO A 494 30.54 22.51 0.27
N VAL A 495 29.79 21.76 -0.52
CA VAL A 495 28.33 21.64 -0.46
C VAL A 495 27.99 20.17 -0.61
N ASN A 496 26.99 19.70 0.15
CA ASN A 496 26.47 18.34 0.00
C ASN A 496 25.72 18.21 -1.33
N GLU A 497 26.34 17.53 -2.29
CA GLU A 497 25.84 17.30 -3.64
C GLU A 497 25.12 15.95 -3.71
N ALA A 498 24.00 15.92 -4.42
CA ALA A 498 23.28 14.68 -4.64
C ALA A 498 24.10 13.69 -5.50
N LEU A 499 24.06 12.40 -5.16
CA LEU A 499 24.65 11.37 -6.00
C LEU A 499 23.82 11.21 -7.29
N VAL A 500 24.40 11.56 -8.44
CA VAL A 500 23.77 11.45 -9.75
C VAL A 500 24.62 10.56 -10.67
N VAL A 501 24.03 9.50 -11.18
CA VAL A 501 24.63 8.57 -12.15
C VAL A 501 23.63 8.32 -13.27
N ASP A 502 24.10 8.13 -14.51
CA ASP A 502 23.25 8.06 -15.71
C ASP A 502 22.21 9.19 -15.89
N GLY A 503 22.40 10.33 -15.22
CA GLY A 503 21.44 11.44 -15.20
C GLY A 503 20.23 11.24 -14.29
N VAL A 504 20.26 10.27 -13.37
CA VAL A 504 19.25 10.06 -12.31
C VAL A 504 19.87 10.14 -10.93
N ARG A 505 19.13 10.67 -9.95
CA ARG A 505 19.58 10.81 -8.57
C ARG A 505 19.34 9.53 -7.77
N ILE A 506 20.34 9.07 -7.02
CA ILE A 506 20.21 8.00 -6.02
C ILE A 506 20.14 8.65 -4.63
N PRO A 507 18.96 8.73 -4.01
CA PRO A 507 18.80 9.43 -2.72
C PRO A 507 19.35 8.64 -1.54
N ALA A 508 19.26 7.32 -1.58
CA ALA A 508 19.55 6.45 -0.45
C ALA A 508 20.01 5.07 -0.91
N ILE A 509 20.78 4.42 -0.05
CA ILE A 509 21.29 3.06 -0.23
C ILE A 509 20.99 2.21 0.99
N VAL A 510 21.07 0.90 0.81
CA VAL A 510 21.24 -0.06 1.90
C VAL A 510 22.66 -0.58 1.89
N GLU A 511 23.36 -0.43 3.00
CA GLU A 511 24.65 -1.03 3.26
C GLU A 511 24.45 -2.31 4.08
N ALA A 512 25.02 -3.43 3.61
CA ALA A 512 24.99 -4.70 4.33
C ALA A 512 26.39 -5.31 4.42
N TYR A 513 26.87 -5.45 5.64
CA TYR A 513 28.08 -6.19 5.95
C TYR A 513 27.74 -7.66 6.13
N ILE A 514 28.21 -8.48 5.20
CA ILE A 514 27.81 -9.88 5.09
C ILE A 514 29.03 -10.80 5.16
N GLY A 515 28.96 -11.79 6.05
CA GLY A 515 30.00 -12.77 6.31
C GLY A 515 29.60 -14.16 5.88
N ASN A 516 30.36 -15.18 6.31
CA ASN A 516 30.03 -16.58 6.07
C ASN A 516 29.31 -17.21 7.29
N PRO A 517 28.05 -17.67 7.19
CA PRO A 517 27.17 -17.66 6.01
C PRO A 517 26.52 -16.30 5.75
N ALA A 518 26.13 -16.05 4.50
CA ALA A 518 25.45 -14.81 4.13
C ALA A 518 24.12 -14.65 4.88
N SER A 519 23.97 -13.54 5.61
CA SER A 519 22.80 -13.30 6.47
C SER A 519 21.58 -12.84 5.67
N VAL A 520 20.63 -13.75 5.46
CA VAL A 520 19.30 -13.45 4.89
C VAL A 520 18.53 -12.49 5.78
N SER A 521 18.60 -12.71 7.08
CA SER A 521 17.82 -11.99 8.08
C SER A 521 18.23 -10.51 8.18
N LEU A 522 19.53 -10.23 8.23
CA LEU A 522 20.05 -8.88 8.24
C LEU A 522 19.61 -8.11 6.99
N VAL A 523 19.80 -8.69 5.80
CA VAL A 523 19.45 -7.97 4.56
C VAL A 523 17.95 -7.73 4.46
N ALA A 524 17.12 -8.67 4.90
CA ALA A 524 15.67 -8.45 4.96
C ALA A 524 15.29 -7.33 5.94
N HIS A 525 16.00 -7.20 7.06
CA HIS A 525 15.80 -6.13 8.05
C HIS A 525 16.11 -4.77 7.42
N GLU A 526 17.30 -4.62 6.83
CA GLU A 526 17.71 -3.35 6.22
C GLU A 526 16.87 -2.95 5.02
N LEU A 527 16.49 -3.92 4.18
CA LEU A 527 15.59 -3.65 3.06
C LEU A 527 14.20 -3.21 3.54
N SER A 528 13.75 -3.64 4.73
CA SER A 528 12.45 -3.20 5.27
C SER A 528 12.45 -1.70 5.61
N HIS A 529 13.59 -1.14 6.02
CA HIS A 529 13.73 0.31 6.21
C HIS A 529 13.57 1.06 4.90
N ILE A 530 14.37 0.75 3.87
CA ILE A 530 14.34 1.55 2.63
C ILE A 530 13.08 1.32 1.80
N LEU A 531 12.58 0.09 1.75
CA LEU A 531 11.47 -0.23 0.86
C LEU A 531 10.16 0.35 1.37
N PHE A 532 9.96 0.40 2.70
CA PHE A 532 8.66 0.72 3.28
C PHE A 532 8.67 1.64 4.49
N ASN A 533 9.85 2.12 4.92
CA ASN A 533 10.03 2.96 6.11
C ASN A 533 9.65 2.25 7.43
N ALA A 534 9.93 0.94 7.53
CA ALA A 534 9.77 0.20 8.78
C ALA A 534 10.68 0.78 9.87
N GLY A 535 10.19 0.88 11.11
CA GLY A 535 10.96 1.46 12.21
C GLY A 535 11.61 0.39 13.11
N ASP A 536 12.78 0.70 13.66
CA ASP A 536 13.50 -0.20 14.58
C ASP A 536 12.77 -0.41 15.91
N MET A 537 12.74 -1.66 16.37
CA MET A 537 12.02 -2.10 17.55
C MET A 537 12.89 -2.62 18.71
N TYR A 538 14.19 -2.82 18.50
CA TYR A 538 15.07 -3.46 19.49
C TYR A 538 15.33 -2.61 20.74
N PHE A 539 15.66 -3.27 21.85
CA PHE A 539 16.05 -2.62 23.10
C PHE A 539 17.38 -3.15 23.63
N ASN A 540 18.20 -2.25 24.17
CA ASN A 540 19.53 -2.59 24.71
C ASN A 540 19.51 -3.03 26.19
N SER A 541 18.33 -3.06 26.82
CA SER A 541 18.14 -3.63 28.17
C SER A 541 16.72 -4.14 28.34
N PHE A 542 16.42 -4.77 29.49
CA PHE A 542 15.14 -5.45 29.72
C PHE A 542 13.95 -4.53 29.42
N GLN A 543 13.04 -4.99 28.54
CA GLN A 543 11.77 -4.34 28.25
C GLN A 543 10.62 -5.35 28.24
N PRO A 544 9.59 -5.17 29.09
CA PRO A 544 8.52 -6.15 29.21
C PRO A 544 7.63 -6.24 27.97
N PHE A 545 7.65 -5.21 27.12
CA PHE A 545 6.82 -5.09 25.91
C PHE A 545 7.59 -5.27 24.60
N ALA A 546 8.88 -5.64 24.67
CA ALA A 546 9.70 -5.89 23.50
C ALA A 546 9.06 -6.96 22.61
N ALA A 547 9.13 -6.77 21.29
CA ALA A 547 8.68 -7.78 20.32
C ALA A 547 9.64 -8.99 20.33
N GLY A 548 10.93 -8.72 20.43
CA GLY A 548 12.02 -9.68 20.30
C GLY A 548 11.92 -10.49 19.01
N PRO A 549 12.03 -11.84 19.07
CA PRO A 549 12.03 -12.69 17.88
C PRO A 549 10.69 -12.70 17.13
N TYR A 550 9.64 -12.05 17.65
CA TYR A 550 8.34 -11.98 16.98
C TYR A 550 8.24 -10.86 15.92
N SER A 551 9.26 -9.99 15.82
CA SER A 551 9.42 -9.04 14.72
C SER A 551 10.86 -9.01 14.22
N LEU A 552 11.03 -9.07 12.89
CA LEU A 552 12.33 -8.84 12.25
C LEU A 552 12.94 -7.48 12.59
N MET A 553 12.10 -6.46 12.88
CA MET A 553 12.56 -5.11 13.22
C MET A 553 13.09 -5.00 14.66
N ASP A 554 12.93 -6.05 15.49
CA ASP A 554 13.49 -6.11 16.85
C ASP A 554 14.67 -7.10 16.90
N GLN A 555 14.47 -8.35 16.49
CA GLN A 555 15.57 -9.33 16.47
C GLN A 555 15.73 -9.97 15.10
N SER A 556 16.85 -9.66 14.45
CA SER A 556 17.20 -10.14 13.10
C SER A 556 18.27 -11.24 13.12
N VAL A 557 18.38 -12.02 14.21
CA VAL A 557 19.26 -13.21 14.27
C VAL A 557 18.77 -14.31 13.33
N TYR A 558 17.45 -14.50 13.29
CA TYR A 558 16.77 -15.39 12.36
C TYR A 558 15.77 -14.57 11.56
N PRO A 559 15.48 -14.96 10.31
CA PRO A 559 14.58 -14.23 9.43
C PRO A 559 13.10 -14.45 9.83
N HIS A 560 12.73 -14.25 11.09
CA HIS A 560 11.36 -14.37 11.57
C HIS A 560 10.46 -13.32 10.93
N HIS A 561 9.16 -13.62 10.89
CA HIS A 561 8.18 -12.74 10.28
C HIS A 561 8.15 -11.34 10.92
N LEU A 562 7.80 -10.33 10.13
CA LEU A 562 7.44 -9.01 10.65
C LEU A 562 6.26 -9.10 11.61
N ASP A 563 6.19 -8.17 12.56
CA ASP A 563 5.02 -7.96 13.41
C ASP A 563 3.77 -7.63 12.58
N PRO A 564 2.57 -7.82 13.15
CA PRO A 564 1.36 -7.68 12.39
C PRO A 564 1.00 -6.22 12.12
N TYR A 565 1.58 -5.26 12.85
CA TYR A 565 1.37 -3.84 12.58
C TYR A 565 2.00 -3.46 11.24
N HIS A 566 3.30 -3.72 11.07
CA HIS A 566 3.97 -3.48 9.79
C HIS A 566 3.24 -4.21 8.67
N LYS A 567 2.99 -5.52 8.81
CA LYS A 567 2.26 -6.28 7.77
C LYS A 567 0.89 -5.68 7.42
N LEU A 568 0.15 -5.16 8.40
CA LEU A 568 -1.16 -4.56 8.19
C LEU A 568 -1.06 -3.26 7.39
N LYS A 569 -0.13 -2.38 7.76
CA LYS A 569 0.11 -1.10 7.07
C LYS A 569 0.71 -1.25 5.68
N LEU A 570 1.46 -2.34 5.47
CA LEU A 570 2.03 -2.70 4.17
C LEU A 570 1.00 -3.30 3.20
N GLY A 571 -0.21 -3.64 3.69
CA GLY A 571 -1.26 -4.32 2.90
C GLY A 571 -1.04 -5.84 2.76
N TRP A 572 -0.09 -6.40 3.53
CA TRP A 572 0.28 -7.81 3.46
C TRP A 572 -0.72 -8.71 4.17
N VAL A 573 -1.30 -8.24 5.28
CA VAL A 573 -2.37 -8.95 5.99
C VAL A 573 -3.69 -8.20 5.90
N ARG A 574 -4.77 -8.98 5.90
CA ARG A 574 -6.13 -8.47 5.96
C ARG A 574 -6.57 -8.34 7.42
N PRO A 575 -7.12 -7.19 7.85
CA PRO A 575 -7.65 -7.05 9.19
C PRO A 575 -9.08 -7.63 9.30
N ARG A 576 -9.30 -8.53 10.25
CA ARG A 576 -10.62 -8.94 10.72
C ARG A 576 -10.99 -8.11 11.96
N ILE A 577 -11.94 -7.20 11.81
CA ILE A 577 -12.28 -6.24 12.85
C ILE A 577 -13.29 -6.85 13.83
N ILE A 578 -12.93 -6.83 15.12
CA ILE A 578 -13.78 -7.22 16.24
C ILE A 578 -14.02 -5.99 17.11
N THR A 579 -15.28 -5.73 17.41
CA THR A 579 -15.71 -4.68 18.34
C THR A 579 -16.36 -5.31 19.58
N PRO A 580 -16.39 -4.60 20.72
CA PRO A 580 -17.15 -5.00 21.90
C PRO A 580 -18.64 -5.31 21.60
N SER A 581 -19.23 -4.78 20.53
CA SER A 581 -20.60 -5.13 20.12
C SER A 581 -20.78 -6.55 19.57
N VAL A 582 -19.69 -7.32 19.41
CA VAL A 582 -19.66 -8.73 18.95
C VAL A 582 -19.65 -9.73 20.13
N LEU A 583 -19.68 -9.25 21.38
CA LEU A 583 -19.39 -10.07 22.56
C LEU A 583 -20.41 -11.18 22.85
N GLY A 584 -19.90 -12.39 23.12
CA GLY A 584 -20.65 -13.62 23.42
C GLY A 584 -20.26 -14.85 22.60
N SER A 585 -19.41 -14.70 21.55
CA SER A 585 -18.94 -15.80 20.70
C SER A 585 -17.48 -16.16 20.95
N THR A 586 -17.19 -17.46 20.80
CA THR A 586 -15.82 -17.95 20.64
C THR A 586 -15.27 -17.49 19.30
N GLU A 587 -14.15 -16.78 19.32
CA GLU A 587 -13.49 -16.31 18.10
C GLU A 587 -12.42 -17.29 17.65
N VAL A 588 -12.42 -17.62 16.35
CA VAL A 588 -11.41 -18.46 15.73
C VAL A 588 -10.33 -17.57 15.12
N ILE A 589 -9.11 -17.69 15.64
CA ILE A 589 -7.93 -16.99 15.09
C ILE A 589 -7.11 -17.99 14.29
N ILE A 590 -7.01 -17.74 12.98
CA ILE A 590 -6.24 -18.54 12.04
C ILE A 590 -4.79 -18.06 11.97
N ASP A 591 -3.89 -18.97 11.61
CA ASP A 591 -2.46 -18.68 11.52
C ASP A 591 -2.15 -17.63 10.43
N VAL A 592 -1.29 -16.66 10.76
CA VAL A 592 -1.00 -15.51 9.90
C VAL A 592 -0.15 -15.91 8.70
N GLU A 593 0.70 -16.93 8.86
CA GLU A 593 1.70 -17.36 7.89
C GLU A 593 1.06 -17.95 6.62
N THR A 594 -0.08 -18.63 6.74
CA THR A 594 -0.76 -19.23 5.57
C THR A 594 -2.03 -18.52 5.14
N ASN A 595 -2.63 -17.69 6.00
CA ASN A 595 -3.92 -17.04 5.71
C ASN A 595 -3.81 -15.53 5.48
N ASN A 596 -2.68 -14.91 5.81
CA ASN A 596 -2.44 -13.48 5.69
C ASN A 596 -3.58 -12.64 6.30
N GLU A 597 -4.05 -13.01 7.48
CA GLU A 597 -5.12 -12.34 8.23
C GLU A 597 -4.67 -12.09 9.66
N VAL A 598 -5.04 -10.93 10.20
CA VAL A 598 -4.86 -10.57 11.61
C VAL A 598 -6.18 -10.10 12.18
N THR A 599 -6.39 -10.29 13.48
CA THR A 599 -7.60 -9.83 14.15
C THR A 599 -7.32 -8.48 14.81
N VAL A 600 -8.12 -7.46 14.52
CA VAL A 600 -8.01 -6.14 15.16
C VAL A 600 -9.16 -5.99 16.16
N LEU A 601 -8.80 -5.81 17.44
CA LEU A 601 -9.75 -5.53 18.51
C LEU A 601 -9.64 -4.05 18.87
N TYR A 602 -10.73 -3.30 18.73
CA TYR A 602 -10.75 -1.89 19.09
C TYR A 602 -12.07 -1.49 19.76
N HIS A 603 -12.04 -0.41 20.52
CA HIS A 603 -13.22 0.14 21.17
C HIS A 603 -13.71 1.38 20.39
N PRO A 604 -14.91 1.38 19.77
CA PRO A 604 -15.38 2.48 18.94
C PRO A 604 -15.31 3.86 19.60
N ASN A 605 -15.61 3.95 20.90
CA ASN A 605 -15.55 5.21 21.65
C ASN A 605 -14.13 5.74 21.91
N ARG A 606 -13.07 4.94 21.67
CA ARG A 606 -11.66 5.37 21.76
C ARG A 606 -11.08 5.77 20.40
N GLY A 607 -11.85 5.63 19.33
CA GLY A 607 -11.38 5.86 17.96
C GLY A 607 -10.57 4.69 17.41
N ASN A 608 -9.88 4.95 16.30
CA ASN A 608 -9.15 3.96 15.49
C ASN A 608 -7.62 4.09 15.58
N LYS A 609 -7.11 4.95 16.46
CA LYS A 609 -5.67 5.22 16.65
C LYS A 609 -5.07 4.54 17.88
N GLU A 610 -5.87 3.81 18.65
CA GLU A 610 -5.39 2.96 19.74
C GLU A 610 -6.21 1.67 19.70
N TYR A 611 -5.55 0.53 19.56
CA TYR A 611 -6.22 -0.76 19.37
C TYR A 611 -5.28 -1.92 19.68
N PHE A 612 -5.83 -3.13 19.68
CA PHE A 612 -5.04 -4.36 19.76
C PHE A 612 -5.05 -5.09 18.42
N ILE A 613 -3.92 -5.70 18.06
CA ILE A 613 -3.84 -6.71 17.01
C ILE A 613 -3.54 -8.06 17.66
N ILE A 614 -4.29 -9.09 17.27
CA ILE A 614 -4.10 -10.46 17.67
C ILE A 614 -3.74 -11.26 16.43
N GLU A 615 -2.59 -11.93 16.46
CA GLU A 615 -2.16 -12.86 15.42
C GLU A 615 -1.84 -14.23 16.03
N ASN A 616 -2.01 -15.28 15.24
CA ASN A 616 -1.69 -16.65 15.62
C ASN A 616 -0.41 -17.07 14.88
N ARG A 617 0.66 -17.37 15.62
CA ARG A 617 2.01 -17.64 15.09
C ARG A 617 2.40 -19.10 15.31
N TRP A 618 2.92 -19.74 14.26
CA TRP A 618 3.32 -21.16 14.28
C TRP A 618 4.72 -21.38 13.71
N LYS A 619 5.47 -22.30 14.33
CA LYS A 619 6.84 -22.64 13.91
C LYS A 619 6.88 -23.43 12.59
N ASP A 620 5.90 -24.25 12.32
CA ASP A 620 6.07 -25.25 11.26
C ASP A 620 5.77 -24.69 9.86
N GLY A 621 6.75 -24.82 8.96
CA GLY A 621 6.56 -24.67 7.51
C GLY A 621 6.74 -23.25 6.97
N SER A 622 7.30 -22.35 7.77
CA SER A 622 7.51 -20.94 7.47
C SER A 622 8.91 -20.47 7.91
N TYR A 623 9.20 -19.19 7.68
CA TYR A 623 10.34 -18.49 8.24
C TYR A 623 10.33 -18.42 9.78
N ASP A 624 9.19 -18.66 10.42
CA ASP A 624 9.01 -18.68 11.89
C ASP A 624 9.45 -20.00 12.57
N LYS A 625 10.07 -20.93 11.84
CA LYS A 625 10.49 -22.26 12.35
C LYS A 625 11.39 -22.30 13.56
N THR A 626 12.10 -21.21 13.85
CA THR A 626 12.96 -21.09 15.02
C THR A 626 12.40 -20.15 16.09
N LEU A 627 11.12 -19.75 16.01
CA LEU A 627 10.49 -18.96 17.07
C LEU A 627 10.62 -19.67 18.42
N PRO A 628 10.77 -18.94 19.53
CA PRO A 628 10.89 -19.55 20.87
C PRO A 628 9.58 -20.17 21.35
N SER A 629 8.42 -19.60 21.00
CA SER A 629 7.08 -20.16 21.31
C SER A 629 6.11 -20.03 20.12
N PHE A 630 4.94 -20.67 20.22
CA PHE A 630 3.84 -20.64 19.23
C PHE A 630 2.52 -20.41 19.95
N GLY A 631 1.52 -19.83 19.26
CA GLY A 631 0.25 -19.45 19.87
C GLY A 631 -0.17 -18.04 19.47
N LEU A 632 -0.95 -17.38 20.33
CA LEU A 632 -1.43 -16.02 20.07
C LEU A 632 -0.41 -14.99 20.55
N ALA A 633 0.01 -14.11 19.64
CA ALA A 633 0.70 -12.87 19.95
C ALA A 633 -0.31 -11.73 19.98
N ILE A 634 -0.30 -10.96 21.08
CA ILE A 634 -1.20 -9.82 21.29
C ILE A 634 -0.35 -8.56 21.28
N TRP A 635 -0.77 -7.58 20.49
CA TRP A 635 -0.03 -6.34 20.24
C TRP A 635 -0.91 -5.16 20.61
N HIS A 636 -0.45 -4.28 21.48
CA HIS A 636 -1.04 -2.97 21.73
C HIS A 636 -0.44 -1.97 20.76
N VAL A 637 -1.29 -1.34 19.97
CA VAL A 637 -0.90 -0.39 18.93
C VAL A 637 -1.43 0.98 19.28
N MET A 638 -0.55 1.98 19.21
CA MET A 638 -0.82 3.38 19.47
C MET A 638 -0.30 4.23 18.31
N GLU A 639 -1.20 4.80 17.53
CA GLU A 639 -0.88 5.65 16.38
C GLU A 639 -0.88 7.14 16.67
N ASN A 640 -1.30 7.52 17.89
CA ASN A 640 -1.30 8.90 18.33
C ASN A 640 0.01 9.18 19.11
N PRO A 641 0.92 10.04 18.61
CA PRO A 641 2.15 10.41 19.31
C PRO A 641 1.89 10.93 20.73
N ALA A 642 0.81 11.69 20.92
CA ALA A 642 0.42 12.20 22.24
C ALA A 642 0.19 11.08 23.28
N VAL A 643 -0.08 9.85 22.84
CA VAL A 643 -0.23 8.68 23.71
C VAL A 643 1.12 8.01 23.95
N PHE A 644 1.79 7.54 22.89
CA PHE A 644 2.97 6.69 23.07
C PHE A 644 4.22 7.47 23.54
N GLU A 645 4.29 8.78 23.32
CA GLU A 645 5.38 9.64 23.82
C GLU A 645 5.27 9.91 25.33
N HIS A 646 4.11 9.66 25.94
CA HIS A 646 3.83 9.97 27.35
C HIS A 646 3.51 8.73 28.19
N LEU A 647 3.97 7.56 27.75
CA LEU A 647 3.74 6.30 28.46
C LEU A 647 4.47 6.28 29.82
N PRO A 648 3.82 5.75 30.87
CA PRO A 648 4.46 5.61 32.18
C PRO A 648 5.58 4.59 32.14
N VAL A 649 6.59 4.78 32.99
CA VAL A 649 7.70 3.83 33.15
C VAL A 649 7.13 2.45 33.56
N PRO A 650 7.41 1.38 32.80
CA PRO A 650 6.95 0.05 33.16
C PRO A 650 7.61 -0.46 34.45
N LYS A 651 6.94 -1.39 35.14
CA LYS A 651 7.50 -2.00 36.35
C LYS A 651 8.81 -2.73 36.03
N ASN A 652 9.80 -2.60 36.92
CA ASN A 652 11.15 -3.18 36.76
C ASN A 652 11.96 -2.64 35.58
N VAL A 653 11.59 -1.48 35.03
CA VAL A 653 12.38 -0.75 34.03
C VAL A 653 13.03 0.46 34.69
N ASP A 654 14.31 0.69 34.38
CA ASP A 654 15.02 1.88 34.84
C ASP A 654 14.44 3.15 34.18
N PRO A 655 14.04 4.19 34.96
CA PRO A 655 13.45 5.40 34.41
C PRO A 655 14.35 6.17 33.43
N LYS A 656 15.67 6.13 33.60
CA LYS A 656 16.61 6.81 32.69
C LYS A 656 16.67 6.08 31.36
N ASN A 657 16.78 4.75 31.40
CA ASN A 657 16.74 3.94 30.17
C ASN A 657 15.41 4.13 29.43
N TRP A 658 14.29 4.18 30.15
CA TRP A 658 12.97 4.47 29.58
C TRP A 658 12.92 5.81 28.86
N ALA A 659 13.40 6.88 29.51
CA ALA A 659 13.42 8.22 28.93
C ALA A 659 14.32 8.32 27.68
N GLU A 660 15.43 7.58 27.65
CA GLU A 660 16.31 7.54 26.47
C GLU A 660 15.65 6.81 25.30
N TRP A 661 14.97 5.69 25.51
CA TRP A 661 14.31 4.97 24.43
C TRP A 661 13.09 5.68 23.85
N GLN A 662 12.38 6.48 24.65
CA GLN A 662 11.30 7.31 24.13
C GLN A 662 11.78 8.28 23.02
N LYS A 663 13.09 8.57 22.96
CA LYS A 663 13.71 9.37 21.91
C LYS A 663 14.14 8.55 20.68
N GLN A 664 14.17 7.22 20.75
CA GLN A 664 14.79 6.32 19.76
C GLN A 664 13.79 5.70 18.77
N GLY A 665 13.02 6.56 18.09
CA GLY A 665 12.10 6.15 17.03
C GLY A 665 10.70 5.77 17.50
N TRP A 666 9.75 5.77 16.57
CA TRP A 666 8.33 5.61 16.89
C TRP A 666 7.92 4.14 17.10
N ALA A 667 8.49 3.19 16.36
CA ALA A 667 7.98 1.82 16.25
C ALA A 667 7.94 1.07 17.58
N ARG A 668 9.05 1.05 18.33
CA ARG A 668 9.12 0.41 19.66
C ARG A 668 8.20 1.01 20.72
N ASN A 669 7.86 2.30 20.57
CA ASN A 669 6.97 2.99 21.50
C ASN A 669 5.51 2.76 21.13
N ALA A 670 5.20 2.81 19.83
CA ALA A 670 3.86 2.68 19.28
C ALA A 670 3.36 1.22 19.21
N ILE A 671 4.26 0.24 19.11
CA ILE A 671 3.94 -1.17 18.90
C ILE A 671 4.51 -1.99 20.05
N GLN A 672 3.64 -2.40 20.98
CA GLN A 672 4.02 -3.08 22.20
C GLN A 672 3.42 -4.49 22.26
N MET A 673 4.24 -5.50 22.55
CA MET A 673 3.76 -6.87 22.66
C MET A 673 3.31 -7.18 24.10
N ILE A 674 2.09 -7.70 24.25
CA ILE A 674 1.51 -8.13 25.53
C ILE A 674 1.78 -9.62 25.74
N ARG A 675 2.45 -9.93 26.84
CA ARG A 675 2.91 -11.29 27.17
C ARG A 675 2.08 -11.93 28.29
N PRO A 676 1.94 -13.27 28.31
CA PRO A 676 1.28 -13.98 29.40
C PRO A 676 2.08 -13.93 30.70
N VAL A 677 3.41 -13.96 30.61
CA VAL A 677 4.31 -13.89 31.77
C VAL A 677 5.02 -12.54 31.78
N TYR A 678 4.83 -11.81 32.88
CA TYR A 678 5.38 -10.46 33.07
C TYR A 678 6.51 -10.45 34.11
N GLY A 679 7.68 -9.93 33.73
CA GLY A 679 8.81 -9.69 34.64
C GLY A 679 10.17 -10.05 34.02
N PRO A 680 11.28 -9.71 34.69
CA PRO A 680 12.62 -10.14 34.29
C PRO A 680 12.95 -11.55 34.84
N PRO A 681 13.68 -12.40 34.10
CA PRO A 681 14.07 -12.22 32.69
C PRO A 681 12.86 -12.32 31.76
N ILE A 682 12.97 -11.77 30.55
CA ILE A 682 11.88 -11.81 29.57
C ILE A 682 11.53 -13.27 29.21
N ASP A 683 10.23 -13.58 29.23
CA ASP A 683 9.68 -14.85 28.79
C ASP A 683 9.13 -14.70 27.37
N TRP A 684 9.56 -15.59 26.48
CA TRP A 684 9.13 -15.61 25.08
C TRP A 684 7.87 -16.45 24.84
N ALA A 685 7.15 -16.88 25.89
CA ALA A 685 5.87 -17.55 25.75
C ALA A 685 4.82 -16.70 25.01
N LEU A 686 4.04 -17.35 24.15
CA LEU A 686 2.80 -16.82 23.58
C LEU A 686 1.60 -17.40 24.32
N TRP A 687 0.46 -16.72 24.24
CA TRP A 687 -0.78 -17.19 24.84
C TRP A 687 -1.25 -18.47 24.14
N SER A 688 -1.52 -19.53 24.91
CA SER A 688 -1.98 -20.82 24.39
C SER A 688 -3.24 -21.30 25.10
N ALA A 689 -3.89 -22.35 24.58
CA ALA A 689 -5.09 -22.92 25.20
C ALA A 689 -4.86 -23.59 26.58
N ASN A 690 -3.60 -23.69 27.02
CA ASN A 690 -3.23 -24.24 28.33
C ASN A 690 -2.98 -23.15 29.38
N ASP A 691 -3.01 -21.88 28.98
CA ASP A 691 -2.88 -20.68 29.82
C ASP A 691 -4.25 -19.99 29.96
#